data_AF-A0A370GZ81-F1
#
_entry.id   AF-A0A370GZ81-F1
#
_cell.length_a   1.000
_cell.length_b   1.000
_cell.length_c   1.000
_cell.angle_alpha   90.00
_cell.angle_beta   90.00
_cell.angle_gamma   90.00
#
_symmetry.space_group_name_H-M   'P 1'
#
loop_
_entity.id
_entity.type
_entity.pdbx_description
1 polymer ?
#
loop_
_entity_poly.entity_id
_entity_poly.type
_entity_poly.pdbx_seq_one_letter_code
_entity_poly.pdbx_strand_id
1 'polypeptide(L)'
;MPRLTTTELANLVIESIPDDIVNDKKFRQLNSEILLILASKDVEQLSYWLLFNSFTKHKLDQLVSRQNSGEIKNPSVNLKSEIRKIFLAYLEELLVKQNNIPKYETEDFSPQEYSEFAERLESIKNVLSREKPATLDTMQYLIAAKNRRNKALGRHLNVEGISASKYASEFTVKRLAKEIIKLKPGDRKQFLYYHRGQNHAFGLDVEVDDNGKFKIFSIEPAADKNHLVAIDFLVQFLQDQHVDFEFKACVSDLQWDPHNCAFYVYSILNELAKYDHVYDYLPESIPEDNIAEQNKNVSIIINPILKEVKNYELKHLDRITFVKPSGLPTRLISMGQSYTVMLEQLQSHHEFSTDKQLSPEKFIEIQKKRYSFDEKLDRKTKYIHQRRKKIADRFNNSINNLLGPVYAGTVKQFPLLGKIINRENINFFNEFIDNDAYLIDEKLNSLQKLVAFIFSTKKILGEMDNYELSILAQIRETYIRLLQKKGFAFFQQKIDDRERILTLSLGKKIAEESIQDPVEILKSIFPMSEIIRFYRDTPVILGDFKLNNPVTDFYENNETEFNDASLENLLEKVKEDFYDKENNDFLYDEVRIIETLLDAASSITYPSRYLDEDTPNETISAIYIIKKECFKQIAKLYAQNKTEIADKLFEEVVTRKYMKVDALLSAHDLDALKLVVERSFDYKTMVHVTQLGIRGLPDYFRAPNPLLSLIKQENITAKSILSALDEENLGVLISLEKKIEYLKSIFDIFDQEDDQIKLNEVCIAHALLLTKYSDGFQYIKEDDFFSNTLFWTLINSPDDKSMTEKNILIKLDDIPNLFSRLKYLEAAYFVISNDIYGNYSNPSDKDNNQKLNSRQIKHIKILQQTYKSLIRNLDVSNDDKYNQQLLKLINSSKLLDFHISPNLKQRIGY
;
A
#
# COMPACT_ATOMS: atom_id res chain seq x y z
N MET A 1 61.76 36.81 -13.60
CA MET A 1 60.87 37.99 -13.45
C MET A 1 60.48 38.13 -12.00
N PRO A 2 60.35 39.34 -11.42
CA PRO A 2 59.91 39.49 -10.04
C PRO A 2 58.44 39.08 -9.92
N ARG A 3 58.18 37.91 -9.33
CA ARG A 3 56.83 37.48 -8.96
C ARG A 3 56.58 38.02 -7.55
N LEU A 4 55.67 38.98 -7.40
CA LEU A 4 55.26 39.47 -6.09
C LEU A 4 54.63 38.31 -5.30
N THR A 5 54.90 38.26 -4.00
CA THR A 5 54.07 37.46 -3.10
C THR A 5 52.64 38.02 -3.08
N THR A 6 51.64 37.19 -2.77
CA THR A 6 50.25 37.63 -2.66
C THR A 6 50.09 38.78 -1.65
N THR A 7 50.85 38.76 -0.56
CA THR A 7 50.84 39.82 0.46
C THR A 7 51.37 41.15 -0.10
N GLU A 8 52.47 41.12 -0.85
CA GLU A 8 53.00 42.30 -1.53
C GLU A 8 52.02 42.82 -2.60
N LEU A 9 51.35 41.91 -3.31
CA LEU A 9 50.32 42.28 -4.27
C LEU A 9 49.10 42.94 -3.59
N ALA A 10 48.68 42.42 -2.44
CA ALA A 10 47.61 43.01 -1.64
C ALA A 10 47.95 44.43 -1.17
N ASN A 11 49.18 44.65 -0.68
CA ASN A 11 49.68 45.99 -0.33
C ASN A 11 49.66 46.93 -1.53
N LEU A 12 50.17 46.48 -2.67
CA LEU A 12 50.17 47.26 -3.91
C LEU A 12 48.74 47.64 -4.33
N VAL A 13 47.77 46.74 -4.18
CA VAL A 13 46.35 47.04 -4.45
C VAL A 13 45.84 48.11 -3.48
N ILE A 14 46.06 47.97 -2.17
CA ILE A 14 45.61 48.96 -1.17
C ILE A 14 46.21 50.35 -1.45
N GLU A 15 47.48 50.43 -1.83
CA GLU A 15 48.14 51.70 -2.18
C GLU A 15 47.67 52.28 -3.52
N SER A 16 47.08 51.44 -4.37
CA SER A 16 46.61 51.80 -5.70
C SER A 16 45.15 52.22 -5.70
N ILE A 17 44.30 51.71 -4.81
CA ILE A 17 42.88 52.04 -4.74
C ILE A 17 42.64 53.21 -3.77
N PRO A 18 42.25 54.40 -4.26
CA PRO A 18 41.98 55.55 -3.41
C PRO A 18 40.65 55.40 -2.64
N ASP A 19 40.57 56.07 -1.49
CA ASP A 19 39.44 55.97 -0.57
C ASP A 19 38.11 56.46 -1.21
N ASP A 20 38.17 57.32 -2.23
CA ASP A 20 37.00 57.83 -2.96
C ASP A 20 36.29 56.74 -3.78
N ILE A 21 37.00 55.80 -4.39
CA ILE A 21 36.42 54.64 -5.09
C ILE A 21 35.72 53.72 -4.09
N VAL A 22 36.34 53.48 -2.94
CA VAL A 22 35.76 52.66 -1.87
C VAL A 22 34.50 53.32 -1.29
N ASN A 23 34.50 54.66 -1.25
CA ASN A 23 33.41 55.47 -0.74
C ASN A 23 32.39 55.92 -1.79
N ASP A 24 32.54 55.50 -3.05
CA ASP A 24 31.64 55.89 -4.13
C ASP A 24 30.22 55.40 -3.82
N LYS A 25 29.26 56.33 -3.88
CA LYS A 25 27.83 56.07 -3.65
C LYS A 25 27.29 54.98 -4.58
N LYS A 26 27.81 54.87 -5.81
CA LYS A 26 27.47 53.83 -6.80
C LYS A 26 27.80 52.44 -6.27
N PHE A 27 28.97 52.27 -5.65
CA PHE A 27 29.46 50.96 -5.20
C PHE A 27 29.08 50.62 -3.76
N ARG A 28 28.87 51.61 -2.88
CA ARG A 28 28.44 51.38 -1.48
C ARG A 28 27.18 50.53 -1.36
N GLN A 29 26.26 50.63 -2.33
CA GLN A 29 25.02 49.85 -2.35
C GLN A 29 25.24 48.34 -2.58
N LEU A 30 26.41 47.93 -3.09
CA LEU A 30 26.76 46.52 -3.29
C LEU A 30 26.93 45.75 -1.97
N ASN A 31 27.27 46.45 -0.88
CA ASN A 31 27.67 45.86 0.40
C ASN A 31 28.62 44.65 0.24
N SER A 32 29.61 44.80 -0.64
CA SER A 32 30.48 43.69 -1.03
C SER A 32 31.67 43.54 -0.09
N GLU A 33 32.07 42.30 0.18
CA GLU A 33 33.23 41.95 1.03
C GLU A 33 34.51 42.69 0.61
N ILE A 34 34.77 42.82 -0.69
CA ILE A 34 36.00 43.47 -1.17
C ILE A 34 36.03 44.97 -0.83
N LEU A 35 34.89 45.66 -0.82
CA LEU A 35 34.84 47.07 -0.44
C LEU A 35 35.13 47.25 1.05
N LEU A 36 34.65 46.33 1.90
CA LEU A 36 34.95 46.35 3.33
C LEU A 36 36.44 46.11 3.60
N ILE A 37 37.04 45.13 2.93
CA ILE A 37 38.47 44.80 3.03
C ILE A 37 39.33 46.00 2.61
N LEU A 38 38.99 46.64 1.48
CA LEU A 38 39.72 47.81 0.98
C LEU A 38 39.53 49.03 1.91
N ALA A 39 38.34 49.25 2.47
CA ALA A 39 38.06 50.32 3.41
C ALA A 39 38.86 50.18 4.72
N SER A 40 38.97 48.96 5.25
CA SER A 40 39.73 48.66 6.45
C SER A 40 41.24 48.52 6.20
N LYS A 41 41.67 48.56 4.94
CA LYS A 41 43.07 48.33 4.50
C LYS A 41 43.62 47.02 5.06
N ASP A 42 42.79 45.99 5.10
CA ASP A 42 43.12 44.68 5.68
C ASP A 42 43.90 43.82 4.66
N VAL A 43 45.22 43.85 4.78
CA VAL A 43 46.16 43.15 3.88
C VAL A 43 45.98 41.63 3.96
N GLU A 44 45.72 41.07 5.15
CA GLU A 44 45.57 39.62 5.33
C GLU A 44 44.30 39.13 4.63
N GLN A 45 43.17 39.79 4.88
CA GLN A 45 41.91 39.45 4.22
C GLN A 45 41.96 39.69 2.71
N LEU A 46 42.66 40.74 2.26
CA LEU A 46 42.86 40.97 0.83
C LEU A 46 43.73 39.89 0.18
N SER A 47 44.77 39.43 0.88
CA SER A 47 45.62 38.33 0.41
C SER A 47 44.81 37.04 0.26
N TYR A 48 44.00 36.69 1.27
CA TYR A 48 43.04 35.59 1.17
C TYR A 48 42.07 35.78 0.00
N TRP A 49 41.50 36.99 -0.15
CA TRP A 49 40.55 37.30 -1.20
C TRP A 49 41.14 37.16 -2.60
N LEU A 50 42.40 37.60 -2.80
CA LEU A 50 43.12 37.47 -4.06
C LEU A 50 43.42 36.01 -4.40
N LEU A 51 43.88 35.23 -3.42
CA LEU A 51 44.06 33.78 -3.60
C LEU A 51 42.73 33.14 -4.00
N PHE A 52 41.67 33.35 -3.22
CA PHE A 52 40.35 32.75 -3.49
C PHE A 52 39.67 33.27 -4.78
N ASN A 53 39.98 34.49 -5.22
CA ASN A 53 39.54 35.04 -6.51
C ASN A 53 40.72 35.04 -7.50
N SER A 54 41.27 33.84 -7.71
CA SER A 54 42.45 33.54 -8.51
C SER A 54 42.47 34.17 -9.91
N PHE A 55 41.32 34.36 -10.54
CA PHE A 55 41.22 35.10 -11.80
C PHE A 55 41.65 36.58 -11.70
N THR A 56 41.16 37.30 -10.69
CA THR A 56 41.52 38.70 -10.47
C THR A 56 43.00 38.80 -10.13
N LYS A 57 43.50 37.90 -9.28
CA LYS A 57 44.92 37.79 -8.98
C LYS A 57 45.74 37.53 -10.24
N HIS A 58 45.32 36.62 -11.11
CA HIS A 58 46.01 36.33 -12.35
C HIS A 58 46.13 37.55 -13.27
N LYS A 59 45.06 38.35 -13.42
CA LYS A 59 45.12 39.61 -14.19
C LYS A 59 46.10 40.61 -13.59
N LEU A 60 46.18 40.68 -12.26
CA LEU A 60 47.15 41.53 -11.57
C LEU A 60 48.58 41.01 -11.72
N ASP A 61 48.80 39.70 -11.59
CA ASP A 61 50.11 39.07 -11.79
C ASP A 61 50.61 39.29 -13.22
N GLN A 62 49.74 39.14 -14.23
CA GLN A 62 50.08 39.46 -15.62
C GLN A 62 50.46 40.94 -15.79
N LEU A 63 49.69 41.86 -15.20
CA LEU A 63 49.98 43.29 -15.25
C LEU A 63 51.35 43.62 -14.63
N VAL A 64 51.63 43.07 -13.45
CA VAL A 64 52.87 43.30 -12.69
C VAL A 64 54.08 42.65 -13.38
N SER A 65 53.93 41.47 -13.96
CA SER A 65 55.02 40.75 -14.65
C SER A 65 55.59 41.52 -15.85
N ARG A 66 54.82 42.45 -16.41
CA ARG A 66 55.21 43.33 -17.52
C ARG A 66 55.98 44.57 -17.07
N GLN A 67 56.07 44.82 -15.76
CA GLN A 67 56.71 46.02 -15.21
C GLN A 67 58.12 45.74 -14.68
N ASN A 68 58.95 46.78 -14.63
CA ASN A 68 60.29 46.69 -14.04
C ASN A 68 60.23 46.71 -12.50
N SER A 69 61.20 46.09 -11.83
CA SER A 69 61.23 45.96 -10.36
C SER A 69 61.20 47.28 -9.58
N GLY A 70 61.75 48.36 -10.15
CA GLY A 70 61.69 49.71 -9.56
C GLY A 70 60.28 50.32 -9.58
N GLU A 71 59.50 50.02 -10.62
CA GLU A 71 58.11 50.47 -10.77
C GLU A 71 57.15 49.70 -9.85
N ILE A 72 57.55 48.53 -9.35
CA ILE A 72 56.76 47.77 -8.36
C ILE A 72 56.94 48.35 -6.95
N LYS A 73 58.17 48.72 -6.57
CA LYS A 73 58.45 49.31 -5.24
C LYS A 73 57.92 50.74 -5.09
N ASN A 74 57.89 51.49 -6.19
CA ASN A 74 57.31 52.84 -6.26
C ASN A 74 56.33 52.89 -7.45
N PRO A 75 55.08 52.44 -7.26
CA PRO A 75 54.09 52.32 -8.32
C PRO A 75 53.80 53.66 -9.02
N SER A 76 54.05 53.68 -10.34
CA SER A 76 53.75 54.81 -11.21
C SER A 76 52.25 55.11 -11.22
N VAL A 77 51.89 56.36 -11.57
CA VAL A 77 50.48 56.76 -11.73
C VAL A 77 49.76 55.85 -12.74
N ASN A 78 50.48 55.40 -13.77
CA ASN A 78 49.96 54.50 -14.78
C ASN A 78 49.67 53.10 -14.21
N LEU A 79 50.61 52.49 -13.49
CA LEU A 79 50.39 51.18 -12.85
C LEU A 79 49.22 51.23 -11.85
N LYS A 80 49.15 52.28 -11.02
CA LYS A 80 48.01 52.49 -10.11
C LYS A 80 46.69 52.62 -10.87
N SER A 81 46.69 53.32 -12.01
CA SER A 81 45.51 53.45 -12.87
C SER A 81 45.06 52.11 -13.46
N GLU A 82 45.98 51.29 -13.95
CA GLU A 82 45.66 49.96 -14.49
C GLU A 82 45.14 49.00 -13.42
N ILE A 83 45.73 49.01 -12.21
CA ILE A 83 45.19 48.25 -11.08
C ILE A 83 43.77 48.72 -10.72
N ARG A 84 43.54 50.05 -10.68
CA ARG A 84 42.19 50.60 -10.46
C ARG A 84 41.20 50.12 -11.51
N LYS A 85 41.57 50.10 -12.79
CA LYS A 85 40.71 49.61 -13.88
C LYS A 85 40.29 48.16 -13.67
N ILE A 86 41.20 47.28 -13.26
CA ILE A 86 40.89 45.86 -12.97
C ILE A 86 39.84 45.76 -11.85
N PHE A 87 40.01 46.51 -10.77
CA PHE A 87 39.06 46.50 -9.64
C PHE A 87 37.71 47.15 -9.98
N LEU A 88 37.72 48.28 -10.69
CA LEU A 88 36.50 48.93 -11.14
C LEU A 88 35.70 48.01 -12.06
N ALA A 89 36.34 47.34 -13.02
CA ALA A 89 35.69 46.35 -13.88
C ALA A 89 35.06 45.21 -13.06
N TYR A 90 35.75 44.73 -12.01
CA TYR A 90 35.20 43.73 -11.09
C TYR A 90 33.95 44.24 -10.33
N LEU A 91 33.98 45.47 -9.81
CA LEU A 91 32.86 46.07 -9.10
C LEU A 91 31.66 46.35 -10.03
N GLU A 92 31.92 46.79 -11.26
CA GLU A 92 30.88 46.99 -12.28
C GLU A 92 30.23 45.67 -12.68
N GLU A 93 31.01 44.60 -12.84
CA GLU A 93 30.47 43.26 -13.06
C GLU A 93 29.54 42.84 -11.90
N LEU A 94 29.89 43.15 -10.63
CA LEU A 94 29.01 42.89 -9.49
C LEU A 94 27.70 43.68 -9.54
N LEU A 95 27.75 44.97 -9.94
CA LEU A 95 26.55 45.79 -10.11
C LEU A 95 25.61 45.23 -11.18
N VAL A 96 26.16 44.89 -12.35
CA VAL A 96 25.39 44.31 -13.46
C VAL A 96 24.71 43.00 -13.01
N LYS A 97 25.45 42.16 -12.26
CA LYS A 97 24.92 40.91 -11.70
C LYS A 97 23.83 41.10 -10.65
N GLN A 98 23.83 42.22 -9.92
CA GLN A 98 22.85 42.50 -8.87
C GLN A 98 21.58 43.13 -9.44
N ASN A 99 21.71 44.04 -10.41
CA ASN A 99 20.62 44.92 -10.82
C ASN A 99 20.00 44.57 -12.18
N ASN A 100 20.76 44.01 -13.12
CA ASN A 100 20.36 44.00 -14.54
C ASN A 100 20.13 42.60 -15.13
N ILE A 101 20.56 41.53 -14.45
CA ILE A 101 20.46 40.17 -14.97
C ILE A 101 19.56 39.34 -14.06
N PRO A 102 18.31 39.06 -14.45
CA PRO A 102 17.44 38.18 -13.69
C PRO A 102 18.05 36.77 -13.61
N LYS A 103 17.93 36.12 -12.46
CA LYS A 103 18.66 34.88 -12.19
C LYS A 103 18.10 33.68 -12.95
N TYR A 104 16.79 33.64 -13.13
CA TYR A 104 16.05 32.66 -13.91
C TYR A 104 14.92 33.41 -14.63
N GLU A 105 14.62 33.00 -15.87
CA GLU A 105 13.52 33.52 -16.69
C GLU A 105 12.61 32.36 -17.12
N THR A 106 11.35 32.62 -17.43
CA THR A 106 10.38 31.57 -17.80
C THR A 106 10.82 30.83 -19.08
N GLU A 107 11.44 31.56 -20.00
CA GLU A 107 12.00 31.07 -21.26
C GLU A 107 13.13 30.06 -21.06
N ASP A 108 13.85 30.13 -19.92
CA ASP A 108 14.90 29.17 -19.58
C ASP A 108 14.36 27.73 -19.47
N PHE A 109 13.03 27.55 -19.32
CA PHE A 109 12.38 26.28 -19.03
C PHE A 109 11.51 25.70 -20.15
N SER A 110 11.40 26.37 -21.30
CA SER A 110 10.47 26.04 -22.40
C SER A 110 9.02 25.96 -21.93
N PRO A 111 8.23 27.06 -22.01
CA PRO A 111 6.93 27.12 -21.36
C PRO A 111 5.99 26.01 -21.84
N GLN A 112 5.52 25.21 -20.89
CA GLN A 112 4.45 24.24 -21.03
C GLN A 112 3.17 24.79 -20.35
N GLU A 113 2.08 24.03 -20.39
CA GLU A 113 0.90 24.32 -19.55
C GLU A 113 1.33 24.51 -18.07
N TYR A 114 0.62 25.38 -17.34
CA TYR A 114 1.00 25.79 -15.98
C TYR A 114 1.25 24.61 -15.03
N SER A 115 0.42 23.57 -15.09
CA SER A 115 0.53 22.37 -14.25
C SER A 115 1.87 21.66 -14.46
N GLU A 116 2.22 21.35 -15.70
CA GLU A 116 3.49 20.71 -16.07
C GLU A 116 4.69 21.58 -15.67
N PHE A 117 4.59 22.88 -15.95
CA PHE A 117 5.65 23.83 -15.61
C PHE A 117 5.88 23.90 -14.10
N ALA A 118 4.82 23.94 -13.31
CA ALA A 118 4.91 24.04 -11.86
C ALA A 118 5.39 22.74 -11.19
N GLU A 119 4.93 21.57 -11.66
CA GLU A 119 5.47 20.28 -11.21
C GLU A 119 6.96 20.14 -11.53
N ARG A 120 7.39 20.65 -12.68
CA ARG A 120 8.80 20.69 -13.06
C ARG A 120 9.61 21.61 -12.16
N LEU A 121 9.14 22.82 -11.84
CA LEU A 121 9.82 23.70 -10.89
C LEU A 121 9.93 23.06 -9.50
N GLU A 122 8.88 22.38 -9.03
CA GLU A 122 8.90 21.67 -7.76
C GLU A 122 9.87 20.47 -7.79
N SER A 123 9.96 19.75 -8.92
CA SER A 123 10.97 18.70 -9.11
C SER A 123 12.40 19.25 -9.00
N ILE A 124 12.70 20.37 -9.68
CA ILE A 124 14.00 21.04 -9.62
C ILE A 124 14.29 21.52 -8.20
N LYS A 125 13.32 22.15 -7.53
CA LYS A 125 13.43 22.57 -6.12
C LYS A 125 13.75 21.38 -5.22
N ASN A 126 13.11 20.23 -5.44
CA ASN A 126 13.40 19.01 -4.68
C ASN A 126 14.81 18.47 -4.95
N VAL A 127 15.30 18.52 -6.18
CA VAL A 127 16.70 18.17 -6.50
C VAL A 127 17.67 19.18 -5.90
N LEU A 128 17.38 20.47 -5.88
CA LEU A 128 18.26 21.48 -5.31
C LEU A 128 18.33 21.40 -3.78
N SER A 129 17.20 21.13 -3.12
CA SER A 129 17.06 21.12 -1.65
C SER A 129 17.40 19.78 -0.98
N ARG A 130 17.18 18.66 -1.66
CA ARG A 130 17.54 17.31 -1.18
C ARG A 130 18.88 16.93 -1.81
N GLU A 131 19.73 16.19 -1.11
CA GLU A 131 21.01 15.66 -1.64
C GLU A 131 20.78 14.56 -2.70
N LYS A 132 19.83 14.74 -3.61
CA LYS A 132 19.58 13.86 -4.75
C LYS A 132 20.58 14.15 -5.87
N PRO A 133 20.97 13.13 -6.67
CA PRO A 133 21.72 13.33 -7.90
C PRO A 133 20.96 14.27 -8.84
N ALA A 134 21.66 15.23 -9.43
CA ALA A 134 21.10 16.05 -10.49
C ALA A 134 21.27 15.34 -11.83
N THR A 135 20.16 15.19 -12.56
CA THR A 135 20.14 14.71 -13.94
C THR A 135 20.45 15.82 -14.92
N LEU A 136 20.74 15.48 -16.18
CA LEU A 136 20.90 16.48 -17.22
C LEU A 136 19.62 17.32 -17.40
N ASP A 137 18.45 16.67 -17.34
CA ASP A 137 17.16 17.35 -17.48
C ASP A 137 16.92 18.39 -16.39
N THR A 138 17.51 18.21 -15.20
CA THR A 138 17.45 19.22 -14.13
C THR A 138 18.50 20.31 -14.35
N MET A 139 19.72 19.92 -14.74
CA MET A 139 20.84 20.85 -14.90
C MET A 139 20.70 21.76 -16.11
N GLN A 140 20.00 21.36 -17.17
CA GLN A 140 19.84 22.17 -18.38
C GLN A 140 19.25 23.56 -18.10
N TYR A 141 18.35 23.67 -17.12
CA TYR A 141 17.77 24.95 -16.71
C TYR A 141 18.79 25.85 -16.01
N LEU A 142 19.66 25.27 -15.17
CA LEU A 142 20.75 26.00 -14.56
C LEU A 142 21.79 26.44 -15.61
N ILE A 143 22.03 25.58 -16.61
CA ILE A 143 22.90 25.86 -17.76
C ILE A 143 22.32 27.00 -18.61
N ALA A 144 21.03 26.99 -18.93
CA ALA A 144 20.36 28.05 -19.69
C ALA A 144 20.48 29.41 -19.00
N ALA A 145 20.12 29.47 -17.72
CA ALA A 145 20.27 30.66 -16.88
C ALA A 145 21.72 31.17 -16.83
N LYS A 146 22.69 30.25 -16.81
CA LYS A 146 24.11 30.59 -16.84
C LYS A 146 24.56 31.14 -18.19
N ASN A 147 24.17 30.52 -19.29
CA ASN A 147 24.54 30.97 -20.64
C ASN A 147 23.97 32.36 -20.91
N ARG A 148 22.71 32.61 -20.53
CA ARG A 148 22.09 33.93 -20.59
C ARG A 148 22.88 34.96 -19.77
N ARG A 149 23.28 34.61 -18.55
CA ARG A 149 24.12 35.47 -17.72
C ARG A 149 25.51 35.73 -18.30
N ASN A 150 26.16 34.74 -18.91
CA ASN A 150 27.44 34.93 -19.59
C ASN A 150 27.30 35.90 -20.76
N LYS A 151 26.27 35.71 -21.60
CA LYS A 151 25.95 36.62 -22.71
C LYS A 151 25.74 38.05 -22.23
N ALA A 152 24.97 38.26 -21.17
CA ALA A 152 24.72 39.59 -20.60
C ALA A 152 25.96 40.25 -19.99
N LEU A 153 26.97 39.46 -19.60
CA LEU A 153 28.28 39.94 -19.14
C LEU A 153 29.30 40.09 -20.28
N GLY A 154 28.90 39.94 -21.54
CA GLY A 154 29.80 40.01 -22.69
C GLY A 154 30.76 38.83 -22.82
N ARG A 155 30.47 37.69 -22.17
CA ARG A 155 31.29 36.49 -22.25
C ARG A 155 30.75 35.57 -23.34
N HIS A 156 31.57 35.28 -24.35
CA HIS A 156 31.25 34.38 -25.46
C HIS A 156 31.47 32.91 -25.10
N LEU A 157 31.00 32.49 -23.92
CA LEU A 157 31.20 31.12 -23.43
C LEU A 157 29.86 30.49 -23.04
N ASN A 158 29.48 29.44 -23.75
CA ASN A 158 28.30 28.64 -23.46
C ASN A 158 28.69 27.28 -22.87
N VAL A 159 27.92 26.84 -21.88
CA VAL A 159 27.94 25.47 -21.38
C VAL A 159 26.89 24.68 -22.14
N GLU A 160 27.24 23.48 -22.60
CA GLU A 160 26.31 22.52 -23.17
C GLU A 160 26.31 21.23 -22.36
N GLY A 161 25.12 20.65 -22.14
CA GLY A 161 25.00 19.35 -21.50
C GLY A 161 24.88 18.22 -22.51
N ILE A 162 25.68 17.16 -22.34
CA ILE A 162 25.66 15.97 -23.19
C ILE A 162 25.44 14.75 -22.28
N SER A 163 24.47 13.88 -22.60
CA SER A 163 24.19 12.67 -21.83
C SER A 163 24.28 11.39 -22.65
N ALA A 164 24.74 10.32 -21.99
CA ALA A 164 24.74 8.95 -22.50
C ALA A 164 23.81 8.07 -21.65
N SER A 165 22.94 7.29 -22.30
CA SER A 165 22.11 6.27 -21.63
C SER A 165 22.94 5.10 -21.11
N LYS A 166 24.04 4.76 -21.82
CA LYS A 166 24.99 3.72 -21.44
C LYS A 166 26.28 4.33 -20.90
N TYR A 167 27.01 3.54 -20.11
CA TYR A 167 28.32 3.92 -19.61
C TYR A 167 29.30 4.16 -20.77
N ALA A 168 29.97 5.34 -20.80
CA ALA A 168 30.98 5.77 -21.79
C ALA A 168 30.78 5.21 -23.21
N SER A 169 29.54 5.22 -23.70
CA SER A 169 29.25 4.60 -24.99
C SER A 169 30.00 5.35 -26.08
N GLU A 170 30.73 4.63 -26.92
CA GLU A 170 31.42 5.16 -28.11
C GLU A 170 30.52 6.11 -28.90
N PHE A 171 29.23 5.79 -29.03
CA PHE A 171 28.24 6.64 -29.70
C PHE A 171 28.11 8.05 -29.11
N THR A 172 27.99 8.17 -27.78
CA THR A 172 27.85 9.48 -27.13
C THR A 172 29.18 10.24 -27.07
N VAL A 173 30.31 9.54 -26.92
CA VAL A 173 31.62 10.19 -27.03
C VAL A 173 31.83 10.71 -28.45
N LYS A 174 31.40 9.98 -29.48
CA LYS A 174 31.38 10.44 -30.87
C LYS A 174 30.49 11.67 -31.06
N ARG A 175 29.37 11.78 -30.32
CA ARG A 175 28.55 13.01 -30.31
C ARG A 175 29.31 14.19 -29.69
N LEU A 176 29.96 14.01 -28.54
CA LEU A 176 30.81 15.04 -27.93
C LEU A 176 31.93 15.46 -28.89
N ALA A 177 32.65 14.51 -29.50
CA ALA A 177 33.70 14.78 -30.48
C ALA A 177 33.18 15.59 -31.68
N LYS A 178 31.99 15.23 -32.21
CA LYS A 178 31.34 16.00 -33.29
C LYS A 178 31.02 17.44 -32.88
N GLU A 179 30.58 17.67 -31.65
CA GLU A 179 30.32 19.04 -31.17
C GLU A 179 31.62 19.83 -30.96
N ILE A 180 32.69 19.18 -30.54
CA ILE A 180 34.02 19.78 -30.43
C ILE A 180 34.54 20.19 -31.81
N ILE A 181 34.52 19.30 -32.81
CA ILE A 181 35.06 19.55 -34.16
C ILE A 181 34.34 20.69 -34.89
N LYS A 182 33.10 21.01 -34.51
CA LYS A 182 32.34 22.14 -35.09
C LYS A 182 32.85 23.52 -34.67
N LEU A 183 33.69 23.60 -33.64
CA LEU A 183 34.24 24.87 -33.16
C LEU A 183 35.21 25.46 -34.19
N LYS A 184 35.12 26.76 -34.41
CA LYS A 184 35.97 27.53 -35.34
C LYS A 184 37.12 28.18 -34.58
N PRO A 185 38.21 28.60 -35.26
CA PRO A 185 39.27 29.41 -34.64
C PRO A 185 38.69 30.59 -33.86
N GLY A 186 39.12 30.77 -32.61
CA GLY A 186 38.62 31.76 -31.65
C GLY A 186 37.38 31.32 -30.86
N ASP A 187 36.73 30.20 -31.21
CA ASP A 187 35.59 29.70 -30.44
C ASP A 187 36.06 29.03 -29.13
N ARG A 188 35.26 29.23 -28.08
CA ARG A 188 35.41 28.52 -26.81
C ARG A 188 34.07 28.02 -26.31
N LYS A 189 34.02 26.78 -25.81
CA LYS A 189 32.79 26.13 -25.34
C LYS A 189 33.08 25.19 -24.19
N GLN A 190 32.13 25.09 -23.27
CA GLN A 190 32.21 24.18 -22.12
C GLN A 190 31.19 23.07 -22.26
N PHE A 191 31.52 21.88 -21.78
CA PHE A 191 30.65 20.71 -21.83
C PHE A 191 30.49 20.10 -20.43
N LEU A 192 29.23 19.91 -20.00
CA LEU A 192 28.86 19.06 -18.87
C LEU A 192 28.49 17.68 -19.42
N TYR A 193 29.38 16.71 -19.28
CA TYR A 193 29.20 15.39 -19.87
C TYR A 193 28.74 14.37 -18.82
N TYR A 194 27.60 13.74 -19.07
CA TYR A 194 27.01 12.69 -18.22
C TYR A 194 27.25 11.29 -18.79
N HIS A 195 27.60 10.36 -17.92
CA HIS A 195 27.61 8.92 -18.21
C HIS A 195 26.92 8.11 -17.12
N ARG A 196 26.95 6.78 -17.25
CA ARG A 196 26.29 5.82 -16.34
C ARG A 196 24.79 6.08 -16.19
N GLY A 197 24.09 6.40 -17.29
CA GLY A 197 22.66 6.74 -17.23
C GLY A 197 22.38 8.00 -16.42
N GLN A 198 23.24 9.02 -16.56
CA GLN A 198 23.19 10.30 -15.84
C GLN A 198 23.50 10.23 -14.33
N ASN A 199 24.15 9.16 -13.86
CA ASN A 199 24.55 9.03 -12.46
C ASN A 199 25.91 9.63 -12.13
N HIS A 200 26.72 9.96 -13.15
CA HIS A 200 28.00 10.65 -12.96
C HIS A 200 28.25 11.68 -14.06
N ALA A 201 28.95 12.76 -13.72
CA ALA A 201 29.24 13.86 -14.62
C ALA A 201 30.69 14.36 -14.46
N PHE A 202 31.32 14.69 -15.59
CA PHE A 202 32.61 15.38 -15.68
C PHE A 202 32.53 16.58 -16.63
N GLY A 203 33.53 17.47 -16.57
CA GLY A 203 33.52 18.73 -17.33
C GLY A 203 34.60 18.81 -18.37
N LEU A 204 34.32 19.47 -19.49
CA LEU A 204 35.33 19.90 -20.46
C LEU A 204 35.25 21.41 -20.71
N ASP A 205 36.41 22.04 -20.88
CA ASP A 205 36.58 23.38 -21.44
C ASP A 205 37.40 23.24 -22.72
N VAL A 206 36.84 23.68 -23.85
CA VAL A 206 37.41 23.49 -25.17
C VAL A 206 37.52 24.84 -25.85
N GLU A 207 38.73 25.15 -26.30
CA GLU A 207 39.05 26.37 -27.02
C GLU A 207 39.75 26.01 -28.32
N VAL A 208 39.50 26.75 -29.39
CA VAL A 208 40.28 26.66 -30.63
C VAL A 208 41.10 27.94 -30.74
N ASP A 209 42.42 27.82 -30.73
CA ASP A 209 43.28 28.99 -30.86
C ASP A 209 43.22 29.59 -32.27
N ASP A 210 43.82 30.77 -32.44
CA ASP A 210 43.83 31.48 -33.72
C ASP A 210 44.51 30.69 -34.85
N ASN A 211 45.35 29.70 -34.53
CA ASN A 211 46.01 28.81 -35.49
C ASN A 211 45.17 27.56 -35.82
N GLY A 212 44.00 27.41 -35.21
CA GLY A 212 43.12 26.26 -35.41
C GLY A 212 43.45 25.05 -34.53
N LYS A 213 44.36 25.17 -33.56
CA LYS A 213 44.70 24.08 -32.63
C LYS A 213 43.69 24.04 -31.48
N PHE A 214 43.17 22.84 -31.20
CA PHE A 214 42.21 22.62 -30.12
C PHE A 214 42.92 22.47 -28.78
N LYS A 215 42.58 23.31 -27.80
CA LYS A 215 43.02 23.20 -26.41
C LYS A 215 41.87 22.64 -25.58
N ILE A 216 42.02 21.42 -25.08
CA ILE A 216 40.97 20.67 -24.38
C ILE A 216 41.39 20.40 -22.93
N PHE A 217 40.72 21.02 -21.98
CA PHE A 217 40.88 20.72 -20.56
C PHE A 217 39.70 19.90 -20.03
N SER A 218 39.96 18.69 -19.52
CA SER A 218 38.95 17.86 -18.82
C SER A 218 39.16 17.86 -17.31
N ILE A 219 38.07 17.84 -16.54
CA ILE A 219 38.10 17.74 -15.08
C ILE A 219 37.06 16.76 -14.55
N GLU A 220 37.55 15.81 -13.76
CA GLU A 220 36.79 14.79 -13.05
C GLU A 220 36.90 15.06 -11.53
N PRO A 221 35.82 15.47 -10.85
CA PRO A 221 35.87 15.85 -9.44
C PRO A 221 35.86 14.68 -8.45
N ALA A 222 35.40 13.48 -8.83
CA ALA A 222 35.18 12.35 -7.93
C ALA A 222 36.27 11.25 -8.00
N ALA A 223 37.38 11.53 -8.68
CA ALA A 223 38.42 10.56 -8.99
C ALA A 223 37.91 9.26 -9.66
N ASP A 224 36.79 9.31 -10.40
CA ASP A 224 36.18 8.14 -11.03
C ASP A 224 37.03 7.64 -12.21
N LYS A 225 37.74 6.51 -12.05
CA LYS A 225 38.65 5.93 -13.07
C LYS A 225 37.97 5.67 -14.41
N ASN A 226 36.70 5.37 -14.34
CA ASN A 226 35.74 5.26 -15.42
C ASN A 226 35.82 6.42 -16.44
N HIS A 227 35.98 7.67 -15.99
CA HIS A 227 36.13 8.84 -16.86
C HIS A 227 37.26 8.67 -17.90
N LEU A 228 38.32 7.94 -17.56
CA LEU A 228 39.45 7.68 -18.44
C LEU A 228 39.03 6.98 -19.75
N VAL A 229 38.03 6.11 -19.71
CA VAL A 229 37.51 5.43 -20.91
C VAL A 229 36.82 6.43 -21.86
N ALA A 230 36.10 7.41 -21.31
CA ALA A 230 35.42 8.41 -22.13
C ALA A 230 36.41 9.37 -22.83
N ILE A 231 37.47 9.79 -22.13
CA ILE A 231 38.51 10.65 -22.72
C ILE A 231 39.42 9.89 -23.68
N ASP A 232 39.70 8.60 -23.45
CA ASP A 232 40.46 7.76 -24.37
C ASP A 232 39.74 7.63 -25.72
N PHE A 233 38.44 7.34 -25.71
CA PHE A 233 37.62 7.36 -26.92
C PHE A 233 37.54 8.75 -27.56
N LEU A 234 37.48 9.83 -26.78
CA LEU A 234 37.47 11.18 -27.34
C LEU A 234 38.76 11.47 -28.08
N VAL A 235 39.91 11.15 -27.48
CA VAL A 235 41.23 11.28 -28.12
C VAL A 235 41.29 10.45 -29.40
N GLN A 236 40.86 9.20 -29.36
CA GLN A 236 40.80 8.33 -30.54
C GLN A 236 39.98 8.98 -31.66
N PHE A 237 38.77 9.46 -31.37
CA PHE A 237 37.92 10.11 -32.39
C PHE A 237 38.52 11.40 -32.93
N LEU A 238 39.19 12.21 -32.12
CA LEU A 238 39.86 13.43 -32.60
C LEU A 238 41.05 13.09 -33.51
N GLN A 239 41.81 12.04 -33.18
CA GLN A 239 42.92 11.54 -34.02
C GLN A 239 42.43 10.97 -35.35
N ASP A 240 41.37 10.14 -35.31
CA ASP A 240 40.75 9.55 -36.50
C ASP A 240 40.17 10.61 -37.45
N GLN A 241 39.92 11.82 -36.96
CA GLN A 241 39.47 12.98 -37.73
C GLN A 241 40.60 13.97 -38.06
N HIS A 242 41.86 13.61 -37.77
CA HIS A 242 43.05 14.43 -38.00
C HIS A 242 42.98 15.83 -37.38
N VAL A 243 42.35 15.96 -36.21
CA VAL A 243 42.27 17.21 -35.46
C VAL A 243 43.61 17.47 -34.78
N ASP A 244 44.17 18.67 -34.90
CA ASP A 244 45.33 19.10 -34.12
C ASP A 244 44.86 19.57 -32.73
N PHE A 245 45.33 18.92 -31.67
CA PHE A 245 44.89 19.21 -30.31
C PHE A 245 46.00 19.08 -29.26
N GLU A 246 45.81 19.80 -28.15
CA GLU A 246 46.52 19.64 -26.89
C GLU A 246 45.50 19.31 -25.80
N PHE A 247 45.63 18.13 -25.20
CA PHE A 247 44.68 17.66 -24.18
C PHE A 247 45.33 17.69 -22.79
N LYS A 248 44.74 18.45 -21.86
CA LYS A 248 45.07 18.41 -20.44
C LYS A 248 43.90 17.80 -19.65
N ALA A 249 44.18 16.95 -18.66
CA ALA A 249 43.15 16.37 -17.81
C ALA A 249 43.50 16.44 -16.32
N CYS A 250 42.53 16.75 -15.47
CA CYS A 250 42.68 16.66 -14.03
C CYS A 250 41.67 15.64 -13.48
N VAL A 251 42.19 14.53 -12.95
CA VAL A 251 41.40 13.62 -12.11
C VAL A 251 41.65 14.05 -10.68
N SER A 252 40.63 14.65 -10.07
CA SER A 252 40.73 15.26 -8.76
C SER A 252 39.85 14.53 -7.77
N ASP A 253 40.25 14.53 -6.51
CA ASP A 253 39.52 13.94 -5.39
C ASP A 253 38.79 15.04 -4.59
N LEU A 254 38.15 15.97 -5.33
CA LEU A 254 37.45 17.11 -4.75
C LEU A 254 36.07 16.74 -4.20
N GLN A 255 35.47 15.68 -4.74
CA GLN A 255 34.14 15.16 -4.41
C GLN A 255 34.27 13.74 -3.86
N TRP A 256 33.76 13.54 -2.64
CA TRP A 256 33.68 12.23 -1.98
C TRP A 256 32.24 11.72 -1.88
N ASP A 257 31.25 12.60 -2.04
CA ASP A 257 29.84 12.20 -2.01
C ASP A 257 29.36 11.68 -3.37
N PRO A 258 28.38 10.76 -3.41
CA PRO A 258 27.91 10.15 -4.66
C PRO A 258 26.88 10.99 -5.45
N HIS A 259 26.51 12.20 -5.01
CA HIS A 259 25.31 12.90 -5.49
C HIS A 259 25.54 14.33 -6.00
N ASN A 260 26.75 14.89 -5.86
CA ASN A 260 27.03 16.28 -6.26
C ASN A 260 27.87 16.46 -7.53
N CYS A 261 28.27 15.41 -8.25
CA CYS A 261 29.17 15.51 -9.42
C CYS A 261 28.79 16.61 -10.40
N ALA A 262 27.52 16.66 -10.82
CA ALA A 262 27.03 17.70 -11.70
C ALA A 262 27.17 19.13 -11.13
N PHE A 263 26.96 19.33 -9.82
CA PHE A 263 27.11 20.63 -9.18
C PHE A 263 28.58 21.04 -9.02
N TYR A 264 29.46 20.07 -8.75
CA TYR A 264 30.90 20.27 -8.74
C TYR A 264 31.38 20.72 -10.12
N VAL A 265 31.12 19.92 -11.14
CA VAL A 265 31.50 20.23 -12.52
C VAL A 265 30.92 21.57 -12.95
N TYR A 266 29.63 21.80 -12.74
CA TYR A 266 29.00 23.08 -13.07
C TYR A 266 29.68 24.25 -12.33
N SER A 267 30.04 24.09 -11.06
CA SER A 267 30.74 25.13 -10.29
C SER A 267 32.17 25.38 -10.75
N ILE A 268 32.87 24.33 -11.19
CA ILE A 268 34.22 24.38 -11.74
C ILE A 268 34.21 25.08 -13.10
N LEU A 269 33.37 24.63 -14.03
CA LEU A 269 33.21 25.25 -15.36
C LEU A 269 32.84 26.73 -15.21
N ASN A 270 31.97 27.07 -14.26
CA ASN A 270 31.63 28.45 -13.92
C ASN A 270 32.83 29.32 -13.50
N GLU A 271 33.84 28.73 -12.86
CA GLU A 271 35.05 29.44 -12.46
C GLU A 271 36.03 29.56 -13.62
N LEU A 272 36.25 28.48 -14.36
CA LEU A 272 37.08 28.45 -15.57
C LEU A 272 36.58 29.45 -16.62
N ALA A 273 35.27 29.64 -16.69
CA ALA A 273 34.61 30.60 -17.57
C ALA A 273 34.97 32.07 -17.34
N LYS A 274 35.68 32.39 -16.25
CA LYS A 274 36.13 33.76 -15.98
C LYS A 274 37.45 34.07 -16.66
N TYR A 275 38.32 33.07 -16.80
CA TYR A 275 39.61 33.20 -17.47
C TYR A 275 39.38 33.48 -18.95
N ASP A 276 40.26 34.27 -19.56
CA ASP A 276 40.21 34.50 -21.01
C ASP A 276 40.63 33.20 -21.73
N HIS A 277 41.75 32.60 -21.30
CA HIS A 277 42.20 31.26 -21.69
C HIS A 277 42.49 30.40 -20.45
N VAL A 278 41.99 29.17 -20.39
CA VAL A 278 42.22 28.28 -19.23
C VAL A 278 43.68 27.85 -19.14
N TYR A 279 44.33 27.64 -20.29
CA TYR A 279 45.69 27.13 -20.39
C TYR A 279 46.74 28.11 -19.83
N ASP A 280 46.44 29.42 -19.80
CA ASP A 280 47.32 30.44 -19.22
C ASP A 280 47.54 30.26 -17.71
N TYR A 281 46.64 29.54 -17.04
CA TYR A 281 46.70 29.30 -15.60
C TYR A 281 47.04 27.84 -15.25
N LEU A 282 46.86 26.90 -16.17
CA LEU A 282 47.24 25.51 -15.96
C LEU A 282 48.77 25.36 -16.11
N PRO A 283 49.45 24.56 -15.26
CA PRO A 283 50.89 24.36 -15.38
C PRO A 283 51.28 23.79 -16.76
N GLU A 284 52.43 24.23 -17.29
CA GLU A 284 52.92 23.84 -18.61
C GLU A 284 53.40 22.39 -18.67
N SER A 285 54.07 21.91 -17.62
CA SER A 285 54.54 20.52 -17.50
C SER A 285 54.93 20.20 -16.07
N ILE A 286 54.35 19.14 -15.47
CA ILE A 286 54.90 18.55 -14.25
C ILE A 286 55.05 17.05 -14.49
N PRO A 287 56.28 16.52 -14.60
CA PRO A 287 56.51 15.09 -14.64
C PRO A 287 56.19 14.44 -13.27
N GLU A 288 55.62 13.25 -13.37
CA GLU A 288 55.51 12.16 -12.39
C GLU A 288 54.83 12.47 -11.04
N ASP A 289 53.59 11.96 -10.90
CA ASP A 289 53.34 10.85 -9.98
C ASP A 289 52.16 9.99 -10.47
N ASN A 290 52.51 8.75 -10.77
CA ASN A 290 51.77 7.52 -11.05
C ASN A 290 50.32 7.38 -10.51
N ILE A 291 49.32 7.70 -11.33
CA ILE A 291 47.98 7.05 -11.24
C ILE A 291 47.44 6.64 -12.62
N ALA A 292 47.63 7.47 -13.65
CA ALA A 292 47.13 7.18 -15.00
C ALA A 292 47.98 6.14 -15.77
N GLU A 293 49.31 6.17 -15.64
CA GLU A 293 50.21 5.22 -16.33
C GLU A 293 50.11 3.77 -15.82
N GLN A 294 49.64 3.56 -14.58
CA GLN A 294 49.49 2.23 -13.99
C GLN A 294 48.17 1.53 -14.33
N ASN A 295 47.16 2.24 -14.84
CA ASN A 295 45.83 1.69 -15.13
C ASN A 295 45.58 1.58 -16.64
N LYS A 296 46.39 0.81 -17.38
CA LYS A 296 46.11 0.52 -18.81
C LYS A 296 44.80 -0.25 -19.03
N ASN A 297 44.24 -0.85 -17.98
CA ASN A 297 42.98 -1.58 -18.04
C ASN A 297 41.98 -1.04 -17.01
N VAL A 298 40.75 -0.76 -17.46
CA VAL A 298 39.65 -0.31 -16.61
C VAL A 298 38.47 -1.27 -16.76
N SER A 299 37.98 -1.77 -15.63
CA SER A 299 36.81 -2.66 -15.57
C SER A 299 35.56 -1.87 -15.24
N ILE A 300 34.54 -1.96 -16.09
CA ILE A 300 33.29 -1.21 -15.97
C ILE A 300 32.13 -2.19 -15.81
N ILE A 301 31.30 -1.95 -14.80
CA ILE A 301 30.03 -2.66 -14.63
C ILE A 301 29.02 -2.08 -15.62
N ILE A 302 28.65 -2.84 -16.65
CA ILE A 302 27.64 -2.45 -17.65
C ILE A 302 26.23 -2.71 -17.11
N ASN A 303 26.06 -3.82 -16.37
CA ASN A 303 24.79 -4.19 -15.78
C ASN A 303 24.95 -4.44 -14.27
N PRO A 304 24.49 -3.51 -13.40
CA PRO A 304 24.60 -3.67 -11.95
C PRO A 304 23.83 -4.88 -11.40
N ILE A 305 22.71 -5.25 -12.04
CA ILE A 305 21.84 -6.34 -11.60
C ILE A 305 22.47 -7.69 -11.95
N LEU A 306 23.00 -7.82 -13.17
CA LEU A 306 23.66 -9.04 -13.64
C LEU A 306 25.15 -9.12 -13.27
N LYS A 307 25.69 -8.07 -12.62
CA LYS A 307 27.13 -7.89 -12.34
C LYS A 307 28.01 -8.08 -13.58
N GLU A 308 27.49 -7.73 -14.76
CA GLU A 308 28.23 -7.85 -16.01
C GLU A 308 29.33 -6.80 -16.06
N VAL A 309 30.58 -7.24 -16.19
CA VAL A 309 31.77 -6.38 -16.23
C VAL A 309 32.40 -6.46 -17.62
N LYS A 310 32.69 -5.31 -18.21
CA LYS A 310 33.50 -5.19 -19.43
C LYS A 310 34.80 -4.49 -19.13
N ASN A 311 35.89 -5.08 -19.61
CA ASN A 311 37.23 -4.53 -19.49
C ASN A 311 37.57 -3.70 -20.73
N TYR A 312 38.17 -2.55 -20.53
CA TYR A 312 38.65 -1.65 -21.58
C TYR A 312 40.16 -1.47 -21.41
N GLU A 313 40.88 -1.60 -22.53
CA GLU A 313 42.29 -1.25 -22.64
C GLU A 313 42.39 0.21 -23.09
N LEU A 314 43.05 1.06 -22.29
CA LEU A 314 43.23 2.48 -22.57
C LEU A 314 44.49 2.68 -23.41
N LYS A 315 44.33 3.12 -24.66
CA LYS A 315 45.40 3.10 -25.68
C LYS A 315 46.05 4.46 -25.94
N HIS A 316 45.38 5.54 -25.57
CA HIS A 316 45.72 6.90 -25.99
C HIS A 316 46.00 7.85 -24.82
N LEU A 317 46.19 7.33 -23.60
CA LEU A 317 46.48 8.15 -22.41
C LEU A 317 47.80 8.92 -22.50
N ASP A 318 48.76 8.43 -23.28
CA ASP A 318 50.04 9.09 -23.57
C ASP A 318 49.86 10.44 -24.29
N ARG A 319 48.70 10.67 -24.90
CA ARG A 319 48.32 11.92 -25.58
C ARG A 319 47.67 12.94 -24.65
N ILE A 320 47.55 12.62 -23.36
CA ILE A 320 46.89 13.45 -22.35
C ILE A 320 47.92 13.89 -21.30
N THR A 321 48.08 15.19 -21.15
CA THR A 321 48.90 15.76 -20.08
C THR A 321 48.07 15.87 -18.80
N PHE A 322 48.44 15.11 -17.76
CA PHE A 322 47.71 15.13 -16.50
C PHE A 322 48.14 16.30 -15.60
N VAL A 323 47.16 17.06 -15.11
CA VAL A 323 47.35 18.18 -14.18
C VAL A 323 47.07 17.70 -12.76
N LYS A 324 48.05 17.87 -11.86
CA LYS A 324 47.89 17.56 -10.43
C LYS A 324 46.81 18.46 -9.80
N PRO A 325 46.00 17.97 -8.83
CA PRO A 325 45.00 18.80 -8.16
C PRO A 325 45.59 20.06 -7.49
N SER A 326 46.81 19.98 -6.97
CA SER A 326 47.56 21.13 -6.42
C SER A 326 48.02 22.15 -7.47
N GLY A 327 47.86 21.86 -8.76
CA GLY A 327 48.07 22.81 -9.86
C GLY A 327 46.80 23.55 -10.28
N LEU A 328 45.63 23.20 -9.72
CA LEU A 328 44.37 23.90 -10.00
C LEU A 328 44.31 25.23 -9.23
N PRO A 329 43.57 26.24 -9.74
CA PRO A 329 43.29 27.44 -8.97
C PRO A 329 42.80 27.13 -7.55
N THR A 330 43.30 27.87 -6.57
CA THR A 330 42.98 27.67 -5.14
C THR A 330 41.49 27.71 -4.85
N ARG A 331 40.68 28.42 -5.66
CA ARG A 331 39.22 28.40 -5.56
C ARG A 331 38.60 27.07 -5.97
N LEU A 332 39.19 26.36 -6.93
CA LEU A 332 38.77 25.01 -7.30
C LEU A 332 39.18 24.01 -6.21
N ILE A 333 40.41 24.11 -5.71
CA ILE A 333 40.88 23.33 -4.53
C ILE A 333 39.95 23.55 -3.33
N SER A 334 39.51 24.79 -3.13
CA SER A 334 38.55 25.19 -2.09
C SER A 334 37.17 24.54 -2.21
N MET A 335 36.81 23.96 -3.36
CA MET A 335 35.58 23.18 -3.55
C MET A 335 35.69 21.78 -2.93
N GLY A 336 36.89 21.34 -2.55
CA GLY A 336 37.16 20.05 -1.94
C GLY A 336 36.26 19.77 -0.74
N GLN A 337 35.83 18.51 -0.62
CA GLN A 337 34.97 18.05 0.46
C GLN A 337 35.73 17.69 1.74
N SER A 338 37.06 17.69 1.72
CA SER A 338 37.92 17.45 2.88
C SER A 338 38.86 18.63 3.09
N TYR A 339 38.80 19.26 4.27
CA TYR A 339 39.76 20.30 4.64
C TYR A 339 41.18 19.75 4.82
N THR A 340 41.31 18.46 5.14
CA THR A 340 42.62 17.79 5.23
C THR A 340 43.24 17.64 3.84
N VAL A 341 42.48 17.10 2.88
CA VAL A 341 42.93 16.99 1.48
C VAL A 341 43.19 18.38 0.88
N MET A 342 42.34 19.34 1.21
CA MET A 342 42.55 20.73 0.82
C MET A 342 43.87 21.29 1.37
N LEU A 343 44.18 21.04 2.65
CA LEU A 343 45.43 21.49 3.26
C LEU A 343 46.64 20.89 2.54
N GLU A 344 46.64 19.58 2.29
CA GLU A 344 47.71 18.88 1.57
C GLU A 344 47.91 19.44 0.15
N GLN A 345 46.80 19.69 -0.56
CA GLN A 345 46.83 20.28 -1.90
C GLN A 345 47.37 21.71 -1.87
N LEU A 346 46.98 22.53 -0.89
CA LEU A 346 47.47 23.91 -0.74
C LEU A 346 48.93 23.98 -0.31
N GLN A 347 49.40 23.09 0.57
CA GLN A 347 50.81 23.00 0.97
C GLN A 347 51.72 22.67 -0.23
N SER A 348 51.19 21.87 -1.17
CA SER A 348 51.88 21.52 -2.41
C SER A 348 51.65 22.52 -3.55
N HIS A 349 50.86 23.58 -3.32
CA HIS A 349 50.50 24.54 -4.34
C HIS A 349 51.55 25.66 -4.43
N HIS A 350 51.96 26.01 -5.65
CA HIS A 350 53.05 26.96 -5.90
C HIS A 350 52.84 28.37 -5.32
N GLU A 351 51.58 28.79 -5.15
CA GLU A 351 51.23 30.09 -4.51
C GLU A 351 51.39 30.10 -2.98
N PHE A 352 51.82 29.00 -2.36
CA PHE A 352 52.09 28.90 -0.92
C PHE A 352 53.54 28.49 -0.60
N SER A 353 54.39 28.31 -1.62
CA SER A 353 55.74 27.76 -1.47
C SER A 353 56.81 28.80 -1.08
N THR A 354 56.44 30.02 -0.68
CA THR A 354 57.41 31.07 -0.29
C THR A 354 57.14 31.62 1.11
N ASP A 355 58.20 31.87 1.88
CA ASP A 355 58.21 32.18 3.33
C ASP A 355 57.51 33.51 3.75
N LYS A 356 56.80 34.21 2.85
CA LYS A 356 56.15 35.51 3.12
C LYS A 356 54.68 35.60 2.64
N GLN A 357 53.99 34.46 2.55
CA GLN A 357 52.59 34.36 2.13
C GLN A 357 51.66 34.00 3.29
N LEU A 358 50.35 34.24 3.10
CA LEU A 358 49.29 33.66 3.95
C LEU A 358 49.45 32.13 3.96
N SER A 359 49.65 31.51 5.13
CA SER A 359 49.90 30.05 5.19
C SER A 359 48.66 29.26 4.74
N PRO A 360 48.82 28.01 4.24
CA PRO A 360 47.71 27.12 3.92
C PRO A 360 46.71 26.95 5.08
N GLU A 361 47.21 26.84 6.30
CA GLU A 361 46.41 26.70 7.52
C GLU A 361 45.58 27.97 7.78
N LYS A 362 46.20 29.14 7.62
CA LYS A 362 45.51 30.43 7.79
C LYS A 362 44.47 30.66 6.70
N PHE A 363 44.75 30.26 5.46
CA PHE A 363 43.78 30.29 4.36
C PHE A 363 42.53 29.46 4.71
N ILE A 364 42.72 28.24 5.22
CA ILE A 364 41.63 27.36 5.66
C ILE A 364 40.88 27.95 6.85
N GLU A 365 41.58 28.53 7.83
CA GLU A 365 40.96 29.19 9.00
C GLU A 365 40.01 30.31 8.56
N ILE A 366 40.47 31.22 7.69
CA ILE A 366 39.66 32.32 7.16
C ILE A 366 38.48 31.77 6.35
N GLN A 367 38.71 30.75 5.52
CA GLN A 367 37.64 30.12 4.75
C GLN A 367 36.57 29.47 5.64
N LYS A 368 36.97 28.73 6.67
CA LYS A 368 36.05 28.11 7.64
C LYS A 368 35.19 29.18 8.32
N LYS A 369 35.81 30.27 8.79
CA LYS A 369 35.10 31.41 9.38
C LYS A 369 34.11 32.03 8.39
N ARG A 370 34.55 32.27 7.14
CA ARG A 370 33.75 32.88 6.07
C ARG A 370 32.49 32.08 5.71
N TYR A 371 32.58 30.75 5.72
CA TYR A 371 31.46 29.87 5.38
C TYR A 371 30.73 29.30 6.60
N SER A 372 31.04 29.83 7.80
CA SER A 372 30.47 29.40 9.08
C SER A 372 30.55 27.88 9.25
N PHE A 373 31.74 27.33 8.98
CA PHE A 373 32.00 25.90 9.10
C PHE A 373 31.76 25.43 10.53
N ASP A 374 30.93 24.39 10.66
CA ASP A 374 30.66 23.68 11.89
C ASP A 374 31.02 22.21 11.66
N GLU A 375 31.96 21.71 12.44
CA GLU A 375 32.44 20.33 12.36
C GLU A 375 31.33 19.32 12.66
N LYS A 376 30.34 19.66 13.51
CA LYS A 376 29.17 18.82 13.78
C LYS A 376 28.21 18.74 12.58
N LEU A 377 28.28 19.71 11.68
CA LEU A 377 27.44 19.85 10.49
C LEU A 377 28.30 19.95 9.22
N ASP A 378 29.40 19.19 9.17
CA ASP A 378 30.43 19.32 8.14
C ASP A 378 29.87 19.23 6.72
N ARG A 379 28.95 18.29 6.46
CA ARG A 379 28.26 18.09 5.18
C ARG A 379 27.40 19.29 4.77
N LYS A 380 26.93 20.12 5.70
CA LYS A 380 26.05 21.25 5.38
C LYS A 380 26.80 22.58 5.31
N THR A 381 27.90 22.72 6.04
CA THR A 381 28.59 24.00 6.23
C THR A 381 29.84 24.17 5.35
N LYS A 382 30.29 23.11 4.66
CA LYS A 382 31.37 23.18 3.67
C LYS A 382 31.01 24.06 2.47
N TYR A 383 32.05 24.60 1.81
CA TYR A 383 31.92 25.59 0.74
C TYR A 383 30.99 25.15 -0.41
N ILE A 384 31.15 23.94 -0.93
CA ILE A 384 30.36 23.45 -2.07
C ILE A 384 28.88 23.28 -1.72
N HIS A 385 28.57 22.81 -0.51
CA HIS A 385 27.20 22.63 -0.04
C HIS A 385 26.53 23.99 0.23
N GLN A 386 27.27 24.94 0.80
CA GLN A 386 26.82 26.33 0.92
C GLN A 386 26.57 26.97 -0.46
N ARG A 387 27.34 26.59 -1.48
CA ARG A 387 27.12 27.03 -2.86
C ARG A 387 25.86 26.41 -3.46
N ARG A 388 25.63 25.10 -3.30
CA ARG A 388 24.39 24.42 -3.69
C ARG A 388 23.17 25.02 -2.99
N LYS A 389 23.25 25.25 -1.68
CA LYS A 389 22.21 25.94 -0.91
C LYS A 389 21.90 27.33 -1.47
N LYS A 390 22.92 28.14 -1.77
CA LYS A 390 22.72 29.46 -2.40
C LYS A 390 22.08 29.37 -3.79
N ILE A 391 22.31 28.30 -4.56
CA ILE A 391 21.61 28.06 -5.84
C ILE A 391 20.14 27.74 -5.55
N ALA A 392 19.86 26.86 -4.58
CA ALA A 392 18.52 26.49 -4.15
C ALA A 392 17.72 27.70 -3.65
N ASP A 393 18.28 28.50 -2.74
CA ASP A 393 17.62 29.69 -2.18
C ASP A 393 17.26 30.69 -3.29
N ARG A 394 18.17 30.89 -4.25
CA ARG A 394 17.93 31.78 -5.39
C ARG A 394 16.86 31.24 -6.33
N PHE A 395 16.83 29.93 -6.55
CA PHE A 395 15.80 29.29 -7.36
C PHE A 395 14.44 29.45 -6.68
N ASN A 396 14.34 29.09 -5.39
CA ASN A 396 13.13 29.21 -4.59
C ASN A 396 12.56 30.64 -4.60
N ASN A 397 13.41 31.65 -4.41
CA ASN A 397 12.99 33.05 -4.45
C ASN A 397 12.52 33.51 -5.84
N SER A 398 12.83 32.75 -6.90
CA SER A 398 12.41 33.07 -8.27
C SER A 398 11.15 32.32 -8.69
N ILE A 399 10.73 31.25 -8.01
CA ILE A 399 9.61 30.39 -8.41
C ILE A 399 8.33 31.20 -8.66
N ASN A 400 7.96 32.10 -7.75
CA ASN A 400 6.73 32.89 -7.88
C ASN A 400 6.78 33.81 -9.11
N ASN A 401 7.94 34.43 -9.37
CA ASN A 401 8.13 35.29 -10.54
C ASN A 401 8.13 34.50 -11.85
N LEU A 402 8.58 33.24 -11.83
CA LEU A 402 8.53 32.35 -12.99
C LEU A 402 7.11 31.85 -13.27
N LEU A 403 6.37 31.47 -12.22
CA LEU A 403 5.01 30.94 -12.31
C LEU A 403 3.99 32.01 -12.72
N GLY A 404 4.15 33.26 -12.26
CA GLY A 404 3.18 34.34 -12.49
C GLY A 404 2.79 34.54 -13.96
N PRO A 405 3.75 34.71 -14.90
CA PRO A 405 3.44 34.87 -16.32
C PRO A 405 2.73 33.67 -16.95
N VAL A 406 3.17 32.43 -16.63
CA VAL A 406 2.57 31.19 -17.16
C VAL A 406 1.16 30.99 -16.62
N TYR A 407 0.97 31.30 -15.34
CA TYR A 407 -0.33 31.28 -14.68
C TYR A 407 -1.29 32.29 -15.31
N ALA A 408 -0.85 33.53 -15.52
CA ALA A 408 -1.65 34.56 -16.17
C ALA A 408 -2.04 34.16 -17.60
N GLY A 409 -1.15 33.51 -18.34
CA GLY A 409 -1.45 32.91 -19.64
C GLY A 409 -2.53 31.82 -19.56
N THR A 410 -2.46 30.97 -18.53
CA THR A 410 -3.43 29.88 -18.30
C THR A 410 -4.81 30.43 -17.90
N VAL A 411 -4.87 31.43 -17.02
CA VAL A 411 -6.13 32.09 -16.63
C VAL A 411 -6.81 32.75 -17.83
N LYS A 412 -6.05 33.30 -18.79
CA LYS A 412 -6.60 33.82 -20.05
C LYS A 412 -7.21 32.71 -20.93
N GLN A 413 -6.63 31.51 -20.93
CA GLN A 413 -7.13 30.36 -21.69
C GLN A 413 -8.33 29.68 -21.00
N PHE A 414 -8.40 29.73 -19.67
CA PHE A 414 -9.47 29.16 -18.85
C PHE A 414 -10.08 30.24 -17.94
N PRO A 415 -10.96 31.13 -18.46
CA PRO A 415 -11.49 32.26 -17.71
C PRO A 415 -12.19 31.87 -16.40
N LEU A 416 -12.84 30.70 -16.36
CA LEU A 416 -13.47 30.17 -15.15
C LEU A 416 -12.47 29.93 -14.02
N LEU A 417 -11.23 29.53 -14.34
CA LEU A 417 -10.19 29.41 -13.33
C LEU A 417 -9.94 30.77 -12.66
N GLY A 418 -9.89 31.86 -13.44
CA GLY A 418 -9.79 33.23 -12.94
C GLY A 418 -10.90 33.60 -11.96
N LYS A 419 -12.16 33.29 -12.31
CA LYS A 419 -13.32 33.51 -11.45
C LYS A 419 -13.20 32.74 -10.13
N ILE A 420 -12.78 31.47 -10.17
CA ILE A 420 -12.58 30.62 -8.97
C ILE A 420 -11.52 31.24 -8.05
N ILE A 421 -10.40 31.68 -8.62
CA ILE A 421 -9.30 32.28 -7.84
C ILE A 421 -9.76 33.55 -7.13
N ASN A 422 -10.55 34.37 -7.81
CA ASN A 422 -11.13 35.60 -7.26
C ASN A 422 -12.26 35.34 -6.26
N ARG A 423 -12.58 34.06 -5.97
CA ARG A 423 -13.70 33.64 -5.13
C ARG A 423 -15.05 34.16 -5.62
N GLU A 424 -15.20 34.31 -6.93
CA GLU A 424 -16.47 34.69 -7.53
C GLU A 424 -17.45 33.50 -7.44
N ASN A 425 -18.75 33.81 -7.36
CA ASN A 425 -19.78 32.78 -7.41
C ASN A 425 -20.01 32.37 -8.87
N ILE A 426 -19.84 31.09 -9.18
CA ILE A 426 -19.87 30.56 -10.54
C ILE A 426 -21.05 29.60 -10.64
N ASN A 427 -21.95 29.87 -11.59
CA ASN A 427 -22.99 28.93 -11.93
C ASN A 427 -22.48 27.98 -13.05
N PHE A 428 -21.94 26.84 -12.65
CA PHE A 428 -21.42 25.84 -13.59
C PHE A 428 -22.49 25.24 -14.52
N PHE A 429 -23.75 25.21 -14.08
CA PHE A 429 -24.86 24.80 -14.95
C PHE A 429 -25.03 25.75 -16.13
N ASN A 430 -25.10 27.06 -15.88
CA ASN A 430 -25.26 28.04 -16.96
C ASN A 430 -24.04 28.04 -17.88
N GLU A 431 -22.83 27.92 -17.33
CA GLU A 431 -21.58 27.97 -18.09
C GLU A 431 -21.39 26.73 -18.99
N PHE A 432 -21.92 25.55 -18.60
CA PHE A 432 -21.71 24.29 -19.34
C PHE A 432 -22.99 23.57 -19.79
N ILE A 433 -24.02 23.43 -18.96
CA ILE A 433 -25.23 22.68 -19.32
C ILE A 433 -26.06 23.43 -20.36
N ASP A 434 -26.30 24.73 -20.15
CA ASP A 434 -27.17 25.58 -20.96
C ASP A 434 -26.43 26.31 -22.09
N ASN A 435 -25.10 26.20 -22.11
CA ASN A 435 -24.25 26.88 -23.08
C ASN A 435 -24.14 26.11 -24.40
N ASP A 436 -24.95 26.42 -25.39
CA ASP A 436 -24.93 25.73 -26.69
C ASP A 436 -23.71 26.04 -27.58
N ALA A 437 -22.80 26.93 -27.15
CA ALA A 437 -21.62 27.28 -27.94
C ALA A 437 -20.56 26.16 -28.02
N TYR A 438 -20.64 25.16 -27.14
CA TYR A 438 -19.66 24.06 -27.05
C TYR A 438 -20.33 22.69 -27.20
N LEU A 439 -19.62 21.77 -27.84
CA LEU A 439 -20.04 20.37 -27.88
C LEU A 439 -19.86 19.72 -26.49
N ILE A 440 -20.63 18.66 -26.22
CA ILE A 440 -20.58 17.95 -24.93
C ILE A 440 -19.15 17.48 -24.61
N ASP A 441 -18.40 16.96 -25.59
CA ASP A 441 -17.04 16.47 -25.36
C ASP A 441 -16.06 17.61 -25.02
N GLU A 442 -16.25 18.79 -25.60
CA GLU A 442 -15.45 19.99 -25.29
C GLU A 442 -15.74 20.47 -23.86
N LYS A 443 -17.01 20.42 -23.44
CA LYS A 443 -17.44 20.75 -22.08
C LYS A 443 -16.86 19.78 -21.05
N LEU A 444 -16.95 18.48 -21.30
CA LEU A 444 -16.38 17.43 -20.45
C LEU A 444 -14.86 17.61 -20.29
N ASN A 445 -14.13 17.79 -21.40
CA ASN A 445 -12.69 18.03 -21.40
C ASN A 445 -12.32 19.31 -20.63
N SER A 446 -13.09 20.38 -20.79
CA SER A 446 -12.86 21.64 -20.08
C SER A 446 -13.02 21.51 -18.57
N LEU A 447 -14.03 20.78 -18.09
CA LEU A 447 -14.21 20.48 -16.66
C LEU A 447 -13.08 19.59 -16.12
N GLN A 448 -12.65 18.58 -16.87
CA GLN A 448 -11.48 17.75 -16.53
C GLN A 448 -10.22 18.57 -16.36
N LYS A 449 -9.94 19.47 -17.31
CA LYS A 449 -8.81 20.40 -17.21
C LYS A 449 -8.94 21.32 -16.00
N LEU A 450 -10.11 21.88 -15.76
CA LEU A 450 -10.37 22.77 -14.63
C LEU A 450 -10.09 22.09 -13.29
N VAL A 451 -10.58 20.86 -13.09
CA VAL A 451 -10.30 20.06 -11.89
C VAL A 451 -8.81 19.77 -11.77
N ALA A 452 -8.15 19.35 -12.85
CA ALA A 452 -6.71 19.12 -12.84
C ALA A 452 -5.92 20.38 -12.41
N PHE A 453 -6.30 21.55 -12.91
CA PHE A 453 -5.68 22.83 -12.54
C PHE A 453 -5.92 23.21 -11.08
N ILE A 454 -7.14 23.04 -10.56
CA ILE A 454 -7.43 23.32 -9.14
C ILE A 454 -6.55 22.43 -8.25
N PHE A 455 -6.46 21.13 -8.55
CA PHE A 455 -5.60 20.20 -7.81
C PHE A 455 -4.11 20.55 -7.91
N SER A 456 -3.60 20.85 -9.11
CA SER A 456 -2.18 21.18 -9.28
C SER A 456 -1.82 22.46 -8.54
N THR A 457 -2.65 23.50 -8.67
CA THR A 457 -2.44 24.79 -8.02
C THR A 457 -2.43 24.65 -6.50
N LYS A 458 -3.36 23.89 -5.93
CA LYS A 458 -3.42 23.68 -4.47
C LYS A 458 -2.27 22.83 -3.96
N LYS A 459 -1.91 21.71 -4.62
CA LYS A 459 -0.71 20.94 -4.26
C LYS A 459 0.56 21.80 -4.10
N ILE A 460 0.65 22.92 -4.82
CA ILE A 460 1.76 23.87 -4.75
C ILE A 460 1.55 24.97 -3.69
N LEU A 461 0.33 25.48 -3.54
CA LEU A 461 0.01 26.62 -2.67
C LEU A 461 -0.47 26.25 -1.25
N GLY A 462 -0.90 25.01 -1.00
CA GLY A 462 -1.39 24.54 0.31
C GLY A 462 -2.63 23.64 0.23
N GLU A 463 -3.28 23.41 1.36
CA GLU A 463 -4.49 22.59 1.42
C GLU A 463 -5.70 23.28 0.76
N MET A 464 -6.68 22.49 0.30
CA MET A 464 -7.96 23.01 -0.21
C MET A 464 -8.83 23.48 0.95
N ASP A 465 -9.41 24.66 0.82
CA ASP A 465 -10.41 25.16 1.76
C ASP A 465 -11.84 24.78 1.31
N ASN A 466 -12.82 25.14 2.13
CA ASN A 466 -14.21 24.79 1.90
C ASN A 466 -14.76 25.36 0.56
N TYR A 467 -14.36 26.58 0.17
CA TYR A 467 -14.79 27.17 -1.10
C TYR A 467 -14.30 26.34 -2.29
N GLU A 468 -13.05 25.88 -2.28
CA GLU A 468 -12.55 25.06 -3.39
C GLU A 468 -13.16 23.66 -3.45
N LEU A 469 -13.44 23.06 -2.29
CA LEU A 469 -14.17 21.78 -2.22
C LEU A 469 -15.59 21.93 -2.77
N SER A 470 -16.26 23.04 -2.47
CA SER A 470 -17.58 23.40 -3.01
C SER A 470 -17.57 23.48 -4.54
N ILE A 471 -16.59 24.20 -5.09
CA ILE A 471 -16.39 24.33 -6.53
C ILE A 471 -16.15 22.96 -7.18
N LEU A 472 -15.32 22.10 -6.58
CA LEU A 472 -15.09 20.75 -7.10
C LEU A 472 -16.35 19.90 -7.10
N ALA A 473 -17.21 20.02 -6.09
CA ALA A 473 -18.46 19.29 -6.04
C ALA A 473 -19.46 19.79 -7.10
N GLN A 474 -19.57 21.11 -7.29
CA GLN A 474 -20.39 21.71 -8.35
C GLN A 474 -19.90 21.32 -9.75
N ILE A 475 -18.58 21.28 -9.96
CA ILE A 475 -17.99 20.76 -11.20
C ILE A 475 -18.36 19.29 -11.39
N ARG A 476 -18.25 18.46 -10.33
CA ARG A 476 -18.61 17.04 -10.40
C ARG A 476 -20.08 16.84 -10.74
N GLU A 477 -20.99 17.57 -10.10
CA GLU A 477 -22.42 17.53 -10.44
C GLU A 477 -22.66 17.88 -11.91
N THR A 478 -22.09 19.00 -12.37
CA THR A 478 -22.19 19.45 -13.76
C THR A 478 -21.64 18.39 -14.72
N TYR A 479 -20.52 17.76 -14.35
CA TYR A 479 -19.89 16.70 -15.12
C TYR A 479 -20.80 15.47 -15.25
N ILE A 480 -21.40 15.00 -14.15
CA ILE A 480 -22.34 13.87 -14.14
C ILE A 480 -23.55 14.16 -15.06
N ARG A 481 -24.10 15.38 -15.00
CA ARG A 481 -25.23 15.77 -15.87
C ARG A 481 -24.87 15.85 -17.34
N LEU A 482 -23.64 16.24 -17.68
CA LEU A 482 -23.14 16.14 -19.06
C LEU A 482 -22.97 14.70 -19.52
N LEU A 483 -22.50 13.80 -18.64
CA LEU A 483 -22.42 12.36 -18.94
C LEU A 483 -23.81 11.76 -19.16
N GLN A 484 -24.83 12.20 -18.41
CA GLN A 484 -26.21 11.76 -18.61
C GLN A 484 -26.72 12.08 -20.03
N LYS A 485 -26.36 13.23 -20.61
CA LYS A 485 -26.66 13.56 -22.02
C LYS A 485 -26.00 12.61 -23.04
N LYS A 486 -24.95 11.86 -22.66
CA LYS A 486 -24.30 10.81 -23.47
C LYS A 486 -24.87 9.41 -23.26
N GLY A 487 -25.72 9.24 -22.24
CA GLY A 487 -26.33 7.97 -21.86
C GLY A 487 -25.56 7.20 -20.78
N PHE A 488 -26.27 6.31 -20.09
CA PHE A 488 -25.77 5.60 -18.92
C PHE A 488 -24.57 4.70 -19.19
N ALA A 489 -24.53 4.02 -20.35
CA ALA A 489 -23.38 3.17 -20.71
C ALA A 489 -22.07 3.97 -20.75
N PHE A 490 -22.11 5.21 -21.21
CA PHE A 490 -20.95 6.10 -21.23
C PHE A 490 -20.58 6.57 -19.82
N PHE A 491 -21.56 6.88 -18.98
CA PHE A 491 -21.34 7.17 -17.56
C PHE A 491 -20.65 6.01 -16.83
N GLN A 492 -21.16 4.78 -16.99
CA GLN A 492 -20.57 3.59 -16.39
C GLN A 492 -19.12 3.41 -16.83
N GLN A 493 -18.84 3.55 -18.13
CA GLN A 493 -17.47 3.47 -18.65
C GLN A 493 -16.54 4.46 -17.94
N LYS A 494 -16.97 5.69 -17.65
CA LYS A 494 -16.14 6.68 -16.96
C LYS A 494 -15.90 6.36 -15.49
N ILE A 495 -16.86 5.74 -14.82
CA ILE A 495 -16.68 5.21 -13.46
C ILE A 495 -15.67 4.06 -13.46
N ASP A 496 -15.80 3.12 -14.41
CA ASP A 496 -14.92 1.96 -14.55
C ASP A 496 -13.48 2.37 -14.89
N ASP A 497 -13.31 3.39 -15.74
CA ASP A 497 -12.03 4.04 -16.07
C ASP A 497 -11.42 4.80 -14.87
N ARG A 498 -12.16 4.91 -13.75
CA ARG A 498 -11.78 5.63 -12.53
C ARG A 498 -11.42 7.08 -12.81
N GLU A 499 -12.23 7.75 -13.62
CA GLU A 499 -11.98 9.14 -13.93
C GLU A 499 -11.93 10.00 -12.66
N ARG A 500 -10.87 10.81 -12.56
CA ARG A 500 -10.51 11.50 -11.32
C ARG A 500 -11.64 12.33 -10.75
N ILE A 501 -12.41 13.05 -11.59
CA ILE A 501 -13.55 13.89 -11.17
C ILE A 501 -14.61 13.08 -10.42
N LEU A 502 -14.89 11.87 -10.89
CA LEU A 502 -15.92 11.00 -10.32
C LEU A 502 -15.42 10.31 -9.04
N THR A 503 -14.13 9.99 -8.96
CA THR A 503 -13.54 9.30 -7.80
C THR A 503 -13.09 10.22 -6.67
N LEU A 504 -13.35 11.53 -6.76
CA LEU A 504 -12.97 12.47 -5.70
C LEU A 504 -13.75 12.12 -4.42
N SER A 505 -13.01 11.88 -3.33
CA SER A 505 -13.61 11.88 -1.99
C SER A 505 -13.61 13.31 -1.48
N LEU A 506 -14.76 13.98 -1.63
CA LEU A 506 -14.96 15.33 -1.10
C LEU A 506 -15.49 15.27 0.35
N GLY A 507 -15.90 14.08 0.81
CA GLY A 507 -16.19 13.75 2.22
C GLY A 507 -17.50 14.34 2.76
N LYS A 508 -17.77 14.13 4.06
CA LYS A 508 -18.95 14.65 4.80
C LYS A 508 -19.09 16.20 4.78
N LYS A 509 -18.11 16.95 4.25
CA LYS A 509 -18.14 18.42 4.14
C LYS A 509 -19.12 18.96 3.08
N ILE A 510 -19.65 18.08 2.23
CA ILE A 510 -20.75 18.37 1.29
C ILE A 510 -22.03 18.80 2.05
N ALA A 511 -22.27 18.21 3.24
CA ALA A 511 -23.46 18.46 4.04
C ALA A 511 -23.53 19.87 4.65
N GLU A 512 -22.38 20.54 4.82
CA GLU A 512 -22.30 21.89 5.43
C GLU A 512 -22.65 23.02 4.43
N GLU A 513 -22.57 22.77 3.12
CA GLU A 513 -22.69 23.80 2.08
C GLU A 513 -23.90 23.64 1.13
N SER A 514 -24.92 22.84 1.49
CA SER A 514 -26.11 22.61 0.64
C SER A 514 -25.82 21.99 -0.73
N ILE A 515 -24.76 21.21 -0.83
CA ILE A 515 -24.37 20.53 -2.06
C ILE A 515 -25.12 19.19 -2.14
N GLN A 516 -25.69 18.86 -3.29
CA GLN A 516 -26.46 17.63 -3.45
C GLN A 516 -25.54 16.40 -3.41
N ASP A 517 -25.97 15.36 -2.68
CA ASP A 517 -25.30 14.06 -2.63
C ASP A 517 -25.20 13.47 -4.05
N PRO A 518 -24.02 12.98 -4.50
CA PRO A 518 -23.87 12.28 -5.78
C PRO A 518 -24.91 11.19 -6.03
N VAL A 519 -25.31 10.43 -5.00
CA VAL A 519 -26.35 9.39 -5.11
C VAL A 519 -27.70 10.01 -5.47
N GLU A 520 -28.07 11.12 -4.82
CA GLU A 520 -29.31 11.84 -5.11
C GLU A 520 -29.28 12.52 -6.48
N ILE A 521 -28.09 12.98 -6.93
CA ILE A 521 -27.91 13.45 -8.31
C ILE A 521 -28.20 12.32 -9.28
N LEU A 522 -27.64 11.12 -9.10
CA LEU A 522 -27.90 9.96 -9.96
C LEU A 522 -29.41 9.61 -10.00
N LYS A 523 -30.07 9.53 -8.84
CA LYS A 523 -31.53 9.32 -8.73
C LYS A 523 -32.35 10.35 -9.49
N SER A 524 -31.89 11.60 -9.54
CA SER A 524 -32.61 12.68 -10.22
C SER A 524 -32.45 12.70 -11.75
N ILE A 525 -31.45 12.01 -12.32
CA ILE A 525 -31.10 12.14 -13.75
C ILE A 525 -31.12 10.83 -14.54
N PHE A 526 -30.99 9.68 -13.87
CA PHE A 526 -31.06 8.36 -14.49
C PHE A 526 -32.33 7.63 -14.03
N PRO A 527 -32.94 6.80 -14.89
CA PRO A 527 -33.99 5.87 -14.49
C PRO A 527 -33.55 4.97 -13.35
N MET A 528 -34.47 4.66 -12.42
CA MET A 528 -34.16 3.83 -11.25
C MET A 528 -33.64 2.44 -11.66
N SER A 529 -34.13 1.86 -12.75
CA SER A 529 -33.63 0.61 -13.33
C SER A 529 -32.11 0.62 -13.55
N GLU A 530 -31.57 1.75 -14.03
CA GLU A 530 -30.15 1.87 -14.34
C GLU A 530 -29.31 2.06 -13.08
N ILE A 531 -29.86 2.74 -12.07
CA ILE A 531 -29.24 2.94 -10.76
C ILE A 531 -29.17 1.62 -9.99
N ILE A 532 -30.25 0.85 -10.00
CA ILE A 532 -30.26 -0.49 -9.41
C ILE A 532 -29.19 -1.35 -10.09
N ARG A 533 -29.14 -1.35 -11.42
CA ARG A 533 -28.10 -2.06 -12.19
C ARG A 533 -26.69 -1.56 -11.86
N PHE A 534 -26.48 -0.25 -11.73
CA PHE A 534 -25.22 0.36 -11.33
C PHE A 534 -24.68 -0.27 -10.03
N TYR A 535 -25.52 -0.27 -8.99
CA TYR A 535 -25.13 -0.73 -7.66
C TYR A 535 -25.04 -2.26 -7.54
N ARG A 536 -25.79 -2.99 -8.36
CA ARG A 536 -25.80 -4.46 -8.40
C ARG A 536 -24.60 -5.02 -9.19
N ASP A 537 -24.30 -4.43 -10.34
CA ASP A 537 -23.35 -5.01 -11.31
C ASP A 537 -21.93 -4.42 -11.21
N THR A 538 -21.76 -3.30 -10.48
CA THR A 538 -20.43 -2.67 -10.31
C THR A 538 -19.71 -3.25 -9.09
N PRO A 539 -18.63 -4.04 -9.26
CA PRO A 539 -18.00 -4.80 -8.17
C PRO A 539 -17.29 -3.92 -7.14
N VAL A 540 -16.84 -2.71 -7.51
CA VAL A 540 -16.19 -1.76 -6.59
C VAL A 540 -16.61 -0.33 -6.93
N ILE A 541 -17.49 0.24 -6.11
CA ILE A 541 -17.87 1.65 -6.19
C ILE A 541 -16.99 2.45 -5.23
N LEU A 542 -16.27 3.44 -5.77
CA LEU A 542 -15.26 4.22 -5.05
C LEU A 542 -15.78 5.62 -4.70
N GLY A 543 -15.26 6.17 -3.60
CA GLY A 543 -15.51 7.55 -3.18
C GLY A 543 -16.95 7.79 -2.74
N ASP A 544 -17.43 9.01 -3.00
CA ASP A 544 -18.73 9.50 -2.52
C ASP A 544 -19.94 8.88 -3.24
N PHE A 545 -19.74 8.01 -4.25
CA PHE A 545 -20.82 7.27 -4.91
C PHE A 545 -21.23 5.99 -4.18
N LYS A 546 -20.41 5.52 -3.23
CA LYS A 546 -20.69 4.31 -2.46
C LYS A 546 -21.91 4.56 -1.56
N LEU A 547 -22.89 3.65 -1.60
CA LEU A 547 -23.98 3.67 -0.63
C LEU A 547 -23.41 3.39 0.76
N ASN A 548 -23.58 4.33 1.68
CA ASN A 548 -23.34 4.07 3.09
C ASN A 548 -24.33 3.04 3.60
N ASN A 549 -23.96 2.35 4.68
CA ASN A 549 -24.87 1.40 5.30
C ASN A 549 -25.93 2.19 6.09
N PRO A 550 -27.20 2.20 5.65
CA PRO A 550 -28.23 3.03 6.26
C PRO A 550 -28.50 2.64 7.72
N VAL A 551 -28.30 1.37 8.08
CA VAL A 551 -28.51 0.87 9.45
C VAL A 551 -27.38 1.36 10.37
N THR A 552 -26.14 1.34 9.90
CA THR A 552 -24.99 1.91 10.63
C THR A 552 -25.16 3.41 10.82
N ASP A 553 -25.45 4.14 9.74
CA ASP A 553 -25.64 5.60 9.79
C ASP A 553 -26.80 5.98 10.73
N PHE A 554 -27.89 5.21 10.74
CA PHE A 554 -29.01 5.46 11.64
C PHE A 554 -28.64 5.22 13.11
N TYR A 555 -27.95 4.11 13.41
CA TYR A 555 -27.49 3.77 14.77
C TYR A 555 -26.49 4.81 15.30
N GLU A 556 -25.49 5.21 14.51
CA GLU A 556 -24.47 6.19 14.94
C GLU A 556 -25.08 7.56 15.30
N ASN A 557 -26.19 7.94 14.65
CA ASN A 557 -26.84 9.22 14.89
C ASN A 557 -27.98 9.14 15.93
N ASN A 558 -28.57 7.96 16.15
CA ASN A 558 -29.79 7.79 16.96
C ASN A 558 -29.75 6.50 17.82
N GLU A 559 -28.61 6.20 18.45
CA GLU A 559 -28.37 4.94 19.19
C GLU A 559 -29.49 4.61 20.19
N THR A 560 -29.96 5.61 20.95
CA THR A 560 -31.02 5.42 21.96
C THR A 560 -32.41 5.19 21.38
N GLU A 561 -32.62 5.47 20.09
CA GLU A 561 -33.90 5.29 19.40
C GLU A 561 -33.95 3.98 18.60
N PHE A 562 -32.86 3.21 18.56
CA PHE A 562 -32.75 1.99 17.77
C PHE A 562 -33.60 0.84 18.37
N ASN A 563 -34.74 0.55 17.74
CA ASN A 563 -35.67 -0.52 18.11
C ASN A 563 -36.23 -1.26 16.88
N ASP A 564 -37.04 -2.30 17.10
CA ASP A 564 -37.68 -3.08 16.03
C ASP A 564 -38.42 -2.19 15.01
N ALA A 565 -39.25 -1.26 15.49
CA ALA A 565 -40.09 -0.42 14.63
C ALA A 565 -39.25 0.61 13.84
N SER A 566 -38.21 1.17 14.45
CA SER A 566 -37.31 2.09 13.74
C SER A 566 -36.52 1.37 12.65
N LEU A 567 -36.07 0.13 12.90
CA LEU A 567 -35.36 -0.67 11.89
C LEU A 567 -36.29 -1.07 10.74
N GLU A 568 -37.51 -1.55 11.03
CA GLU A 568 -38.49 -1.90 9.99
C GLU A 568 -38.82 -0.69 9.10
N ASN A 569 -39.12 0.48 9.71
CA ASN A 569 -39.36 1.72 8.97
C ASN A 569 -38.17 2.15 8.10
N LEU A 570 -36.94 1.99 8.62
CA LEU A 570 -35.72 2.31 7.89
C LEU A 570 -35.54 1.38 6.68
N LEU A 571 -35.74 0.08 6.85
CA LEU A 571 -35.61 -0.90 5.77
C LEU A 571 -36.69 -0.71 4.70
N GLU A 572 -37.93 -0.40 5.08
CA GLU A 572 -39.00 -0.07 4.13
C GLU A 572 -38.66 1.20 3.34
N LYS A 573 -38.19 2.25 4.02
CA LYS A 573 -37.79 3.49 3.36
C LYS A 573 -36.65 3.27 2.36
N VAL A 574 -35.60 2.55 2.77
CA VAL A 574 -34.44 2.25 1.90
C VAL A 574 -34.85 1.40 0.70
N LYS A 575 -35.80 0.47 0.89
CA LYS A 575 -36.35 -0.34 -0.19
C LYS A 575 -37.13 0.52 -1.20
N GLU A 576 -37.98 1.42 -0.72
CA GLU A 576 -38.72 2.36 -1.58
C GLU A 576 -37.80 3.37 -2.29
N ASP A 577 -36.75 3.86 -1.61
CA ASP A 577 -35.76 4.80 -2.17
C ASP A 577 -34.99 4.21 -3.37
N PHE A 578 -34.93 2.87 -3.48
CA PHE A 578 -34.32 2.12 -4.58
C PHE A 578 -35.29 1.10 -5.20
N TYR A 579 -36.53 1.51 -5.38
CA TYR A 579 -37.57 0.72 -6.04
C TYR A 579 -37.85 1.23 -7.46
N ASP A 580 -37.68 0.35 -8.44
CA ASP A 580 -38.16 0.57 -9.79
C ASP A 580 -39.56 -0.02 -9.97
N LYS A 581 -40.56 0.86 -9.95
CA LYS A 581 -41.98 0.54 -10.12
C LYS A 581 -42.31 -0.05 -11.50
N GLU A 582 -41.56 0.31 -12.54
CA GLU A 582 -41.88 -0.12 -13.91
C GLU A 582 -41.46 -1.57 -14.13
N ASN A 583 -40.29 -1.96 -13.63
CA ASN A 583 -39.76 -3.32 -13.78
C ASN A 583 -40.00 -4.23 -12.57
N ASN A 584 -40.63 -3.70 -11.51
CA ASN A 584 -40.81 -4.37 -10.22
C ASN A 584 -39.49 -4.91 -9.65
N ASP A 585 -38.43 -4.09 -9.72
CA ASP A 585 -37.07 -4.45 -9.29
C ASP A 585 -36.62 -3.57 -8.11
N PHE A 586 -35.86 -4.17 -7.19
CA PHE A 586 -35.38 -3.53 -5.96
C PHE A 586 -33.88 -3.72 -5.83
N LEU A 587 -33.15 -2.68 -5.43
CA LEU A 587 -31.76 -2.86 -5.02
C LEU A 587 -31.68 -3.65 -3.70
N TYR A 588 -32.56 -3.33 -2.76
CA TYR A 588 -32.64 -3.96 -1.45
C TYR A 588 -33.69 -5.08 -1.44
N ASP A 589 -33.36 -6.19 -2.11
CA ASP A 589 -34.07 -7.46 -1.95
C ASP A 589 -33.72 -8.14 -0.61
N GLU A 590 -34.33 -9.28 -0.30
CA GLU A 590 -34.11 -9.96 0.97
C GLU A 590 -32.63 -10.33 1.20
N VAL A 591 -31.91 -10.70 0.13
CA VAL A 591 -30.48 -11.03 0.21
C VAL A 591 -29.68 -9.79 0.58
N ARG A 592 -29.89 -8.68 -0.14
CA ARG A 592 -29.16 -7.44 0.09
C ARG A 592 -29.50 -6.79 1.44
N ILE A 593 -30.72 -6.96 1.93
CA ILE A 593 -31.11 -6.55 3.28
C ILE A 593 -30.30 -7.33 4.32
N ILE A 594 -30.19 -8.66 4.19
CA ILE A 594 -29.41 -9.48 5.13
C ILE A 594 -27.93 -9.07 5.08
N GLU A 595 -27.34 -8.88 3.89
CA GLU A 595 -25.97 -8.38 3.75
C GLU A 595 -25.77 -7.02 4.46
N THR A 596 -26.70 -6.09 4.24
CA THR A 596 -26.68 -4.76 4.87
C THR A 596 -26.74 -4.87 6.40
N LEU A 597 -27.61 -5.74 6.92
CA LEU A 597 -27.74 -5.98 8.36
C LEU A 597 -26.48 -6.63 8.96
N LEU A 598 -25.87 -7.59 8.27
CA LEU A 598 -24.62 -8.24 8.69
C LEU A 598 -23.43 -7.28 8.71
N ASP A 599 -23.33 -6.40 7.71
CA ASP A 599 -22.31 -5.35 7.65
C ASP A 599 -22.52 -4.30 8.74
N ALA A 600 -23.78 -3.97 9.05
CA ALA A 600 -24.11 -3.05 10.13
C ALA A 600 -23.72 -3.62 11.50
N ALA A 601 -24.08 -4.87 11.77
CA ALA A 601 -23.68 -5.57 12.98
C ALA A 601 -22.15 -5.62 13.15
N SER A 602 -21.41 -5.85 12.06
CA SER A 602 -19.94 -5.81 12.10
C SER A 602 -19.38 -4.43 12.41
N SER A 603 -20.06 -3.36 11.94
CA SER A 603 -19.59 -1.98 12.13
C SER A 603 -19.90 -1.47 13.53
N ILE A 604 -21.09 -1.77 14.05
CA ILE A 604 -21.52 -1.42 15.42
C ILE A 604 -20.63 -2.10 16.47
N THR A 605 -20.13 -3.30 16.20
CA THR A 605 -19.24 -4.04 17.12
C THR A 605 -17.75 -3.71 16.97
N TYR A 606 -17.39 -2.70 16.17
CA TYR A 606 -16.01 -2.25 16.01
C TYR A 606 -15.65 -1.25 17.10
N PRO A 607 -14.53 -1.40 17.86
CA PRO A 607 -13.32 -2.16 17.51
C PRO A 607 -13.17 -3.56 18.15
N SER A 608 -14.06 -3.98 19.06
CA SER A 608 -13.86 -5.21 19.85
C SER A 608 -13.91 -6.48 18.99
N ARG A 609 -14.62 -6.47 17.84
CA ARG A 609 -14.86 -7.63 16.94
C ARG A 609 -15.54 -8.82 17.63
N TYR A 610 -15.92 -8.67 18.91
CA TYR A 610 -16.53 -9.67 19.76
C TYR A 610 -17.50 -8.96 20.71
N LEU A 611 -18.60 -9.63 21.04
CA LEU A 611 -19.47 -9.25 22.13
C LEU A 611 -18.99 -9.98 23.40
N ASP A 612 -18.89 -9.27 24.50
CA ASP A 612 -18.51 -9.76 25.82
C ASP A 612 -19.37 -9.10 26.91
N GLU A 613 -19.13 -9.45 28.17
CA GLU A 613 -19.86 -8.92 29.32
C GLU A 613 -19.65 -7.40 29.52
N ASP A 614 -18.58 -6.84 28.94
CA ASP A 614 -18.26 -5.40 29.01
C ASP A 614 -18.91 -4.61 27.86
N THR A 615 -19.61 -5.27 26.94
CA THR A 615 -20.26 -4.62 25.81
C THR A 615 -21.49 -3.81 26.27
N PRO A 616 -21.68 -2.56 25.81
CA PRO A 616 -22.85 -1.76 26.17
C PRO A 616 -24.18 -2.46 25.86
N ASN A 617 -25.15 -2.32 26.76
CA ASN A 617 -26.47 -2.94 26.60
C ASN A 617 -27.20 -2.46 25.34
N GLU A 618 -26.99 -1.20 24.94
CA GLU A 618 -27.51 -0.59 23.72
C GLU A 618 -26.99 -1.34 22.47
N THR A 619 -25.69 -1.65 22.46
CA THR A 619 -25.07 -2.44 21.40
C THR A 619 -25.59 -3.87 21.38
N ILE A 620 -25.70 -4.53 22.53
CA ILE A 620 -26.28 -5.88 22.65
C ILE A 620 -27.72 -5.90 22.11
N SER A 621 -28.53 -4.90 22.49
CA SER A 621 -29.91 -4.73 22.04
C SER A 621 -30.00 -4.53 20.52
N ALA A 622 -29.16 -3.66 19.95
CA ALA A 622 -29.13 -3.41 18.52
C ALA A 622 -28.76 -4.66 17.71
N ILE A 623 -27.74 -5.42 18.14
CA ILE A 623 -27.35 -6.67 17.49
C ILE A 623 -28.46 -7.71 17.60
N TYR A 624 -29.15 -7.79 18.73
CA TYR A 624 -30.32 -8.65 18.91
C TYR A 624 -31.44 -8.31 17.91
N ILE A 625 -31.80 -7.03 17.76
CA ILE A 625 -32.81 -6.56 16.81
C ILE A 625 -32.38 -6.90 15.36
N ILE A 626 -31.11 -6.63 15.01
CA ILE A 626 -30.55 -6.96 13.70
C ILE A 626 -30.65 -8.47 13.43
N LYS A 627 -30.28 -9.32 14.39
CA LYS A 627 -30.34 -10.78 14.27
C LYS A 627 -31.76 -11.28 14.07
N LYS A 628 -32.71 -10.75 14.84
CA LYS A 628 -34.13 -11.05 14.72
C LYS A 628 -34.65 -10.73 13.32
N GLU A 629 -34.28 -9.57 12.77
CA GLU A 629 -34.68 -9.16 11.43
C GLU A 629 -34.03 -10.03 10.34
N CYS A 630 -32.75 -10.37 10.46
CA CYS A 630 -32.09 -11.33 9.56
C CYS A 630 -32.88 -12.65 9.46
N PHE A 631 -33.33 -13.20 10.59
CA PHE A 631 -34.12 -14.44 10.58
C PHE A 631 -35.46 -14.30 9.88
N LYS A 632 -36.17 -13.16 10.04
CA LYS A 632 -37.41 -12.90 9.28
C LYS A 632 -37.15 -12.87 7.77
N GLN A 633 -36.05 -12.24 7.33
CA GLN A 633 -35.72 -12.14 5.91
C GLN A 633 -35.25 -13.49 5.33
N ILE A 634 -34.48 -14.28 6.09
CA ILE A 634 -34.11 -15.65 5.71
C ILE A 634 -35.35 -16.54 5.55
N ALA A 635 -36.32 -16.44 6.46
CA ALA A 635 -37.58 -17.17 6.35
C ALA A 635 -38.34 -16.85 5.05
N LYS A 636 -38.37 -15.57 4.64
CA LYS A 636 -38.94 -15.16 3.34
C LYS A 636 -38.22 -15.81 2.16
N LEU A 637 -36.88 -15.93 2.21
CA LEU A 637 -36.11 -16.59 1.16
C LEU A 637 -36.47 -18.09 1.04
N TYR A 638 -36.67 -18.79 2.16
CA TYR A 638 -37.16 -20.17 2.14
C TYR A 638 -38.56 -20.27 1.54
N ALA A 639 -39.48 -19.37 1.91
CA ALA A 639 -40.83 -19.31 1.33
C ALA A 639 -40.83 -19.03 -0.19
N GLN A 640 -39.80 -18.33 -0.69
CA GLN A 640 -39.57 -18.08 -2.12
C GLN A 640 -38.85 -19.23 -2.84
N ASN A 641 -38.58 -20.37 -2.18
CA ASN A 641 -37.79 -21.51 -2.69
C ASN A 641 -36.34 -21.16 -3.07
N LYS A 642 -35.74 -20.12 -2.47
CA LYS A 642 -34.32 -19.74 -2.66
C LYS A 642 -33.41 -20.45 -1.65
N THR A 643 -33.57 -21.76 -1.51
CA THR A 643 -32.97 -22.57 -0.42
C THR A 643 -31.44 -22.47 -0.34
N GLU A 644 -30.71 -22.56 -1.46
CA GLU A 644 -29.25 -22.53 -1.43
C GLU A 644 -28.67 -21.21 -0.89
N ILE A 645 -29.29 -20.08 -1.26
CA ILE A 645 -28.88 -18.76 -0.79
C ILE A 645 -29.28 -18.58 0.68
N ALA A 646 -30.49 -19.04 1.05
CA ALA A 646 -30.99 -19.01 2.42
C ALA A 646 -30.10 -19.83 3.37
N ASP A 647 -29.64 -21.01 2.95
CA ASP A 647 -28.74 -21.88 3.73
C ASP A 647 -27.42 -21.15 4.07
N LYS A 648 -26.80 -20.52 3.07
CA LYS A 648 -25.53 -19.78 3.23
C LYS A 648 -25.68 -18.61 4.19
N LEU A 649 -26.71 -17.78 3.98
CA LEU A 649 -26.97 -16.61 4.83
C LEU A 649 -27.38 -17.02 6.25
N PHE A 650 -28.10 -18.13 6.39
CA PHE A 650 -28.45 -18.69 7.69
C PHE A 650 -27.23 -19.15 8.47
N GLU A 651 -26.35 -19.93 7.84
CA GLU A 651 -25.08 -20.32 8.44
C GLU A 651 -24.26 -19.10 8.84
N GLU A 652 -24.22 -18.09 8.00
CA GLU A 652 -23.48 -16.85 8.26
C GLU A 652 -24.02 -16.09 9.49
N VAL A 653 -25.33 -15.89 9.59
CA VAL A 653 -25.97 -15.24 10.75
C VAL A 653 -25.72 -16.02 12.05
N VAL A 654 -25.75 -17.36 12.01
CA VAL A 654 -25.58 -18.22 13.19
C VAL A 654 -24.12 -18.33 13.62
N THR A 655 -23.18 -18.39 12.67
CA THR A 655 -21.77 -18.69 12.95
C THR A 655 -20.91 -17.46 13.14
N ARG A 656 -21.26 -16.31 12.54
CA ARG A 656 -20.46 -15.07 12.65
C ARG A 656 -20.33 -14.63 14.11
N LYS A 657 -19.10 -14.36 14.52
CA LYS A 657 -18.71 -14.12 15.92
C LYS A 657 -19.48 -12.97 16.58
N TYR A 658 -19.65 -11.86 15.88
CA TYR A 658 -20.36 -10.68 16.37
C TYR A 658 -21.89 -10.86 16.38
N MET A 659 -22.43 -11.94 15.81
CA MET A 659 -23.86 -12.28 15.88
C MET A 659 -24.18 -13.25 17.03
N LYS A 660 -23.17 -13.66 17.81
CA LYS A 660 -23.32 -14.56 18.97
C LYS A 660 -23.76 -13.83 20.24
N VAL A 661 -24.82 -13.04 20.13
CA VAL A 661 -25.39 -12.27 21.24
C VAL A 661 -26.14 -13.15 22.25
N ASP A 662 -26.51 -14.39 21.87
CA ASP A 662 -27.42 -15.26 22.63
C ASP A 662 -26.99 -15.48 24.10
N ALA A 663 -25.68 -15.55 24.36
CA ALA A 663 -25.14 -15.77 25.71
C ALA A 663 -25.26 -14.55 26.63
N LEU A 664 -25.51 -13.36 26.07
CA LEU A 664 -25.62 -12.09 26.77
C LEU A 664 -27.07 -11.61 26.89
N LEU A 665 -28.02 -12.34 26.29
CA LEU A 665 -29.44 -11.99 26.32
C LEU A 665 -30.11 -12.45 27.61
N SER A 666 -31.14 -11.70 28.03
CA SER A 666 -32.01 -12.15 29.11
C SER A 666 -32.84 -13.36 28.66
N ALA A 667 -33.34 -14.15 29.62
CA ALA A 667 -34.25 -15.26 29.31
C ALA A 667 -35.49 -14.80 28.54
N HIS A 668 -35.99 -13.59 28.84
CA HIS A 668 -37.14 -13.01 28.15
C HIS A 668 -36.84 -12.71 26.66
N ASP A 669 -35.65 -12.19 26.36
CA ASP A 669 -35.24 -11.88 24.98
C ASP A 669 -34.98 -13.15 24.16
N LEU A 670 -34.45 -14.20 24.80
CA LEU A 670 -34.30 -15.52 24.18
C LEU A 670 -35.67 -16.14 23.84
N ASP A 671 -36.65 -16.04 24.74
CA ASP A 671 -38.02 -16.49 24.49
C ASP A 671 -38.69 -15.69 23.36
N ALA A 672 -38.46 -14.38 23.30
CA ALA A 672 -38.94 -13.54 22.22
C ALA A 672 -38.31 -13.91 20.87
N LEU A 673 -37.00 -14.20 20.83
CA LEU A 673 -36.31 -14.68 19.62
C LEU A 673 -36.85 -16.03 19.16
N LYS A 674 -37.08 -16.95 20.10
CA LYS A 674 -37.71 -18.24 19.83
C LYS A 674 -39.09 -18.08 19.20
N LEU A 675 -39.93 -17.20 19.75
CA LEU A 675 -41.25 -16.93 19.20
C LEU A 675 -41.18 -16.36 17.78
N VAL A 676 -40.17 -15.55 17.46
CA VAL A 676 -39.95 -15.03 16.09
C VAL A 676 -39.59 -16.17 15.15
N VAL A 677 -38.68 -17.06 15.56
CA VAL A 677 -38.27 -18.22 14.76
C VAL A 677 -39.47 -19.13 14.52
N GLU A 678 -40.23 -19.49 15.55
CA GLU A 678 -41.43 -20.35 15.44
C GLU A 678 -42.53 -19.75 14.55
N ARG A 679 -42.64 -18.41 14.49
CA ARG A 679 -43.61 -17.73 13.63
C ARG A 679 -43.13 -17.54 12.19
N SER A 680 -41.82 -17.41 11.99
CA SER A 680 -41.24 -17.09 10.69
C SER A 680 -40.90 -18.33 9.89
N PHE A 681 -40.43 -19.39 10.55
CA PHE A 681 -40.03 -20.64 9.92
C PHE A 681 -41.17 -21.66 10.03
N ASP A 682 -41.60 -22.20 8.89
CA ASP A 682 -42.49 -23.35 8.92
C ASP A 682 -41.76 -24.59 9.47
N TYR A 683 -42.54 -25.59 9.87
CA TYR A 683 -42.01 -26.83 10.45
C TYR A 683 -40.96 -27.50 9.54
N LYS A 684 -41.23 -27.55 8.23
CA LYS A 684 -40.36 -28.16 7.23
C LYS A 684 -39.01 -27.45 7.16
N THR A 685 -39.03 -26.13 7.19
CA THR A 685 -37.83 -25.29 7.15
C THR A 685 -37.03 -25.43 8.44
N MET A 686 -37.69 -25.47 9.61
CA MET A 686 -37.00 -25.73 10.89
C MET A 686 -36.29 -27.09 10.90
N VAL A 687 -36.93 -28.14 10.35
CA VAL A 687 -36.32 -29.46 10.21
C VAL A 687 -35.12 -29.39 9.27
N HIS A 688 -35.25 -28.74 8.12
CA HIS A 688 -34.18 -28.55 7.14
C HIS A 688 -32.96 -27.85 7.75
N VAL A 689 -33.13 -26.69 8.39
CA VAL A 689 -32.00 -25.94 8.98
C VAL A 689 -31.32 -26.69 10.11
N THR A 690 -32.06 -27.52 10.86
CA THR A 690 -31.48 -28.39 11.90
C THR A 690 -30.58 -29.47 11.28
N GLN A 691 -30.90 -29.93 10.08
CA GLN A 691 -30.14 -30.97 9.36
C GLN A 691 -28.89 -30.43 8.63
N LEU A 692 -28.71 -29.10 8.54
CA LEU A 692 -27.50 -28.49 7.95
C LEU A 692 -26.22 -28.79 8.76
N GLY A 693 -26.34 -29.29 9.99
CA GLY A 693 -25.18 -29.67 10.81
C GLY A 693 -24.36 -28.48 11.31
N ILE A 694 -24.96 -27.29 11.38
CA ILE A 694 -24.30 -26.05 11.79
C ILE A 694 -23.87 -26.16 13.26
N ARG A 695 -22.56 -26.02 13.51
CA ARG A 695 -22.01 -26.10 14.86
C ARG A 695 -22.45 -24.90 15.71
N GLY A 696 -23.07 -25.18 16.85
CA GLY A 696 -23.55 -24.15 17.77
C GLY A 696 -24.88 -23.53 17.34
N LEU A 697 -25.69 -24.27 16.56
CA LEU A 697 -27.07 -23.91 16.26
C LEU A 697 -27.84 -23.64 17.57
N PRO A 698 -28.48 -22.47 17.73
CA PRO A 698 -29.23 -22.16 18.93
C PRO A 698 -30.41 -23.10 19.17
N ASP A 699 -30.70 -23.39 20.44
CA ASP A 699 -31.74 -24.34 20.83
C ASP A 699 -33.15 -23.94 20.39
N TYR A 700 -33.39 -22.66 20.16
CA TYR A 700 -34.66 -22.14 19.66
C TYR A 700 -34.92 -22.45 18.16
N PHE A 701 -33.95 -23.03 17.44
CA PHE A 701 -34.17 -23.60 16.10
C PHE A 701 -34.55 -25.08 16.11
N ARG A 702 -34.59 -25.73 17.28
CA ARG A 702 -34.98 -27.15 17.37
C ARG A 702 -36.42 -27.30 16.90
N ALA A 703 -36.61 -28.00 15.78
CA ALA A 703 -37.93 -28.34 15.28
C ALA A 703 -38.75 -29.06 16.37
N PRO A 704 -40.02 -28.65 16.62
CA PRO A 704 -40.89 -29.28 17.61
C PRO A 704 -40.91 -30.79 17.42
N ASN A 705 -40.85 -31.55 18.52
CA ASN A 705 -40.97 -32.99 18.41
C ASN A 705 -42.42 -33.33 18.00
N PRO A 706 -42.65 -33.92 16.80
CA PRO A 706 -43.99 -34.16 16.27
C PRO A 706 -44.80 -35.12 17.15
N LEU A 707 -44.10 -35.92 17.95
CA LEU A 707 -44.70 -36.91 18.82
C LEU A 707 -45.24 -36.32 20.13
N LEU A 708 -44.91 -35.07 20.51
CA LEU A 708 -45.38 -34.46 21.77
C LEU A 708 -46.92 -34.40 21.86
N SER A 709 -47.58 -34.27 20.71
CA SER A 709 -49.04 -34.29 20.61
C SER A 709 -49.65 -35.65 21.00
N LEU A 710 -48.90 -36.73 20.82
CA LEU A 710 -49.33 -38.09 21.12
C LEU A 710 -49.21 -38.43 22.61
N ILE A 711 -48.34 -37.74 23.36
CA ILE A 711 -48.15 -37.96 24.81
C ILE A 711 -49.46 -37.74 25.59
N LYS A 712 -50.28 -36.79 25.13
CA LYS A 712 -51.54 -36.43 25.78
C LYS A 712 -52.69 -37.39 25.46
N GLN A 713 -52.48 -38.37 24.58
CA GLN A 713 -53.50 -39.36 24.23
C GLN A 713 -53.49 -40.51 25.24
N GLU A 714 -54.66 -40.94 25.69
CA GLU A 714 -54.79 -42.08 26.64
C GLU A 714 -54.27 -43.40 26.03
N ASN A 715 -54.34 -43.56 24.70
CA ASN A 715 -53.98 -44.79 23.99
C ASN A 715 -52.94 -44.52 22.88
N ILE A 716 -51.70 -44.21 23.25
CA ILE A 716 -50.59 -44.14 22.29
C ILE A 716 -50.23 -45.56 21.82
N THR A 717 -49.93 -45.76 20.53
CA THR A 717 -49.50 -47.05 19.99
C THR A 717 -48.23 -46.90 19.16
N ALA A 718 -47.45 -47.98 19.00
CA ALA A 718 -46.26 -47.98 18.18
C ALA A 718 -46.56 -47.59 16.72
N LYS A 719 -47.73 -48.01 16.22
CA LYS A 719 -48.20 -47.64 14.88
C LYS A 719 -48.50 -46.15 14.76
N SER A 720 -49.17 -45.54 15.75
CA SER A 720 -49.44 -44.09 15.72
C SER A 720 -48.16 -43.26 15.84
N ILE A 721 -47.19 -43.73 16.63
CA ILE A 721 -45.86 -43.10 16.76
C ILE A 721 -45.09 -43.16 15.43
N LEU A 722 -45.00 -44.34 14.81
CA LEU A 722 -44.31 -44.50 13.52
C LEU A 722 -44.99 -43.72 12.39
N SER A 723 -46.33 -43.66 12.39
CA SER A 723 -47.08 -42.85 11.44
C SER A 723 -46.74 -41.36 11.62
N ALA A 724 -46.65 -40.86 12.86
CA ALA A 724 -46.29 -39.48 13.12
C ALA A 724 -44.81 -39.14 12.79
N LEU A 725 -43.93 -40.14 12.66
CA LEU A 725 -42.55 -39.98 12.17
C LEU A 725 -42.41 -40.24 10.67
N ASP A 726 -43.52 -40.55 9.98
CA ASP A 726 -43.51 -40.86 8.55
C ASP A 726 -43.37 -39.58 7.71
N GLU A 727 -42.61 -39.68 6.63
CA GLU A 727 -42.24 -38.53 5.78
C GLU A 727 -43.46 -38.00 5.02
N GLU A 728 -44.39 -38.89 4.65
CA GLU A 728 -45.66 -38.51 4.05
C GLU A 728 -46.53 -37.68 5.01
N ASN A 729 -46.47 -37.97 6.31
CA ASN A 729 -47.25 -37.25 7.32
C ASN A 729 -46.57 -35.95 7.78
N LEU A 730 -45.23 -35.91 7.77
CA LEU A 730 -44.45 -34.74 8.16
C LEU A 730 -44.19 -33.77 6.99
N GLY A 731 -44.38 -34.22 5.75
CA GLY A 731 -44.08 -33.43 4.54
C GLY A 731 -42.59 -33.11 4.34
N VAL A 732 -41.71 -33.76 5.11
CA VAL A 732 -40.25 -33.54 5.12
C VAL A 732 -39.49 -34.83 5.44
N LEU A 733 -38.35 -35.02 4.77
CA LEU A 733 -37.41 -36.10 5.03
C LEU A 733 -36.73 -35.87 6.39
N ILE A 734 -36.83 -36.83 7.31
CA ILE A 734 -36.15 -36.77 8.60
C ILE A 734 -35.11 -37.88 8.71
N SER A 735 -33.88 -37.54 9.11
CA SER A 735 -32.83 -38.53 9.32
C SER A 735 -33.21 -39.53 10.41
N LEU A 736 -32.70 -40.76 10.31
CA LEU A 736 -32.93 -41.80 11.32
C LEU A 736 -32.51 -41.34 12.72
N GLU A 737 -31.36 -40.67 12.82
CA GLU A 737 -30.84 -40.08 14.07
C GLU A 737 -31.83 -39.13 14.72
N LYS A 738 -32.45 -38.24 13.92
CA LYS A 738 -33.42 -37.28 14.45
C LYS A 738 -34.74 -37.95 14.84
N LYS A 739 -35.19 -38.96 14.09
CA LYS A 739 -36.35 -39.80 14.47
C LYS A 739 -36.10 -40.52 15.81
N ILE A 740 -34.88 -41.00 16.05
CA ILE A 740 -34.47 -41.61 17.34
C ILE A 740 -34.43 -40.56 18.45
N GLU A 741 -33.86 -39.38 18.20
CA GLU A 741 -33.82 -38.28 19.17
C GLU A 741 -35.24 -37.90 19.64
N TYR A 742 -36.20 -37.82 18.70
CA TYR A 742 -37.60 -37.58 19.04
C TYR A 742 -38.19 -38.67 19.93
N LEU A 743 -37.93 -39.95 19.65
CA LEU A 743 -38.38 -41.05 20.50
C LEU A 743 -37.77 -40.98 21.90
N LYS A 744 -36.47 -40.69 22.01
CA LYS A 744 -35.77 -40.54 23.30
C LYS A 744 -36.34 -39.40 24.13
N SER A 745 -36.56 -38.23 23.53
CA SER A 745 -37.10 -37.07 24.25
C SER A 745 -38.51 -37.28 24.81
N ILE A 746 -39.33 -38.16 24.21
CA ILE A 746 -40.62 -38.54 24.77
C ILE A 746 -40.51 -39.55 25.87
N PHE A 747 -39.59 -40.49 25.68
CA PHE A 747 -39.30 -41.50 26.69
C PHE A 747 -38.88 -40.86 28.01
N ASP A 748 -38.11 -39.75 27.96
CA ASP A 748 -37.70 -39.00 29.16
C ASP A 748 -38.87 -38.23 29.84
N ILE A 749 -40.03 -38.11 29.19
CA ILE A 749 -41.21 -37.41 29.75
C ILE A 749 -42.10 -38.36 30.56
N PHE A 750 -42.09 -39.65 30.27
CA PHE A 750 -42.97 -40.63 30.91
C PHE A 750 -42.45 -41.06 32.28
N ASP A 751 -43.35 -41.13 33.28
CA ASP A 751 -43.03 -41.69 34.59
C ASP A 751 -43.02 -43.22 34.51
N GLN A 752 -41.98 -43.87 35.04
CA GLN A 752 -41.77 -45.31 34.92
C GLN A 752 -42.86 -46.14 35.63
N GLU A 753 -43.49 -45.60 36.68
CA GLU A 753 -44.52 -46.33 37.43
C GLU A 753 -45.93 -46.18 36.82
N ASP A 754 -46.28 -44.98 36.35
CA ASP A 754 -47.65 -44.66 35.89
C ASP A 754 -47.85 -44.80 34.37
N ASP A 755 -46.79 -44.72 33.56
CA ASP A 755 -46.88 -44.71 32.08
C ASP A 755 -46.28 -45.97 31.42
N GLN A 756 -46.14 -47.09 32.14
CA GLN A 756 -45.51 -48.31 31.66
C GLN A 756 -46.06 -48.83 30.31
N ILE A 757 -47.37 -48.70 30.06
CA ILE A 757 -47.99 -49.11 28.78
C ILE A 757 -47.51 -48.20 27.64
N LYS A 758 -47.43 -46.88 27.86
CA LYS A 758 -46.98 -45.92 26.84
C LYS A 758 -45.48 -46.06 26.57
N LEU A 759 -44.69 -46.30 27.62
CA LEU A 759 -43.27 -46.62 27.52
C LEU A 759 -43.04 -47.88 26.66
N ASN A 760 -43.84 -48.93 26.86
CA ASN A 760 -43.78 -50.14 26.03
C ASN A 760 -44.04 -49.82 24.54
N GLU A 761 -45.03 -48.98 24.22
CA GLU A 761 -45.38 -48.62 22.85
C GLU A 761 -44.29 -47.75 22.17
N VAL A 762 -43.65 -46.82 22.88
CA VAL A 762 -42.48 -46.06 22.38
C VAL A 762 -41.30 -46.97 22.09
N CYS A 763 -41.05 -47.92 22.99
CA CYS A 763 -40.05 -48.95 22.88
C CYS A 763 -40.25 -49.85 21.64
N ILE A 764 -41.48 -50.32 21.42
CA ILE A 764 -41.85 -51.09 20.23
C ILE A 764 -41.71 -50.23 18.96
N ALA A 765 -42.16 -48.96 19.01
CA ALA A 765 -42.00 -48.03 17.88
C ALA A 765 -40.53 -47.83 17.50
N HIS A 766 -39.64 -47.69 18.49
CA HIS A 766 -38.21 -47.57 18.26
C HIS A 766 -37.65 -48.84 17.60
N ALA A 767 -37.95 -50.02 18.13
CA ALA A 767 -37.48 -51.28 17.56
C ALA A 767 -37.95 -51.43 16.10
N LEU A 768 -39.24 -51.19 15.84
CA LEU A 768 -39.82 -51.20 14.50
C LEU A 768 -39.20 -50.13 13.58
N LEU A 769 -38.94 -48.92 14.08
CA LEU A 769 -38.28 -47.86 13.32
C LEU A 769 -36.90 -48.33 12.86
N LEU A 770 -36.09 -48.88 13.76
CA LEU A 770 -34.76 -49.39 13.42
C LEU A 770 -34.82 -50.52 12.39
N THR A 771 -35.86 -51.36 12.42
CA THR A 771 -36.02 -52.44 11.44
C THR A 771 -36.29 -51.96 10.01
N LYS A 772 -36.81 -50.73 9.83
CA LYS A 772 -37.01 -50.12 8.50
C LYS A 772 -35.69 -49.77 7.80
N TYR A 773 -34.57 -49.71 8.53
CA TYR A 773 -33.26 -49.32 8.01
C TYR A 773 -32.28 -50.50 8.10
N SER A 774 -31.54 -50.78 7.03
CA SER A 774 -30.62 -51.94 6.95
C SER A 774 -29.57 -51.95 8.06
N ASP A 775 -29.08 -50.78 8.44
CA ASP A 775 -28.07 -50.60 9.50
C ASP A 775 -28.66 -50.07 10.82
N GLY A 776 -30.01 -50.02 10.94
CA GLY A 776 -30.67 -49.45 12.11
C GLY A 776 -30.28 -50.15 13.43
N PHE A 777 -29.93 -51.43 13.38
CA PHE A 777 -29.46 -52.19 14.56
C PHE A 777 -28.19 -51.59 15.21
N GLN A 778 -27.41 -50.79 14.49
CA GLN A 778 -26.20 -50.15 15.03
C GLN A 778 -26.51 -49.06 16.07
N TYR A 779 -27.74 -48.54 16.07
CA TYR A 779 -28.20 -47.56 17.07
C TYR A 779 -28.64 -48.22 18.39
N ILE A 780 -28.66 -49.55 18.48
CA ILE A 780 -28.87 -50.30 19.73
C ILE A 780 -27.52 -50.45 20.42
N LYS A 781 -27.31 -49.72 21.52
CA LYS A 781 -26.07 -49.76 22.30
C LYS A 781 -26.30 -50.47 23.63
N GLU A 782 -25.31 -51.27 24.06
CA GLU A 782 -25.36 -52.06 25.30
C GLU A 782 -25.49 -51.16 26.55
N ASP A 783 -24.97 -49.93 26.49
CA ASP A 783 -24.93 -48.96 27.59
C ASP A 783 -26.01 -47.86 27.50
N ASP A 784 -26.85 -47.88 26.45
CA ASP A 784 -27.90 -46.87 26.26
C ASP A 784 -29.13 -47.22 27.12
N PHE A 785 -29.49 -46.32 28.03
CA PHE A 785 -30.61 -46.48 28.95
C PHE A 785 -31.93 -46.80 28.22
N PHE A 786 -32.17 -46.17 27.08
CA PHE A 786 -33.34 -46.44 26.24
C PHE A 786 -33.37 -47.89 25.72
N SER A 787 -32.22 -48.40 25.26
CA SER A 787 -32.07 -49.79 24.80
C SER A 787 -32.22 -50.80 25.95
N ASN A 788 -31.78 -50.43 27.16
CA ASN A 788 -31.85 -51.24 28.37
C ASN A 788 -33.27 -51.28 28.97
N THR A 789 -34.05 -50.21 28.84
CA THR A 789 -35.46 -50.21 29.27
C THR A 789 -36.31 -51.09 28.36
N LEU A 790 -36.05 -51.11 27.04
CA LEU A 790 -36.70 -52.07 26.14
C LEU A 790 -36.52 -53.51 26.63
N PHE A 791 -35.33 -53.89 27.13
CA PHE A 791 -35.12 -55.21 27.70
C PHE A 791 -36.12 -55.54 28.83
N TRP A 792 -36.38 -54.62 29.76
CA TRP A 792 -37.34 -54.85 30.85
C TRP A 792 -38.77 -55.01 30.34
N THR A 793 -39.16 -54.25 29.31
CA THR A 793 -40.47 -54.41 28.66
C THR A 793 -40.63 -55.77 27.96
N LEU A 794 -39.53 -56.42 27.57
CA LEU A 794 -39.53 -57.75 26.95
C LEU A 794 -39.63 -58.90 27.97
N ILE A 795 -39.24 -58.69 29.25
CA ILE A 795 -39.20 -59.74 30.29
C ILE A 795 -40.24 -59.58 31.43
N ASN A 796 -41.06 -58.52 31.40
CA ASN A 796 -42.16 -58.16 32.33
C ASN A 796 -41.79 -57.90 33.80
N SER A 797 -40.83 -58.63 34.38
CA SER A 797 -40.34 -58.44 35.76
C SER A 797 -39.06 -59.28 35.93
N PRO A 798 -38.11 -58.88 36.79
CA PRO A 798 -36.99 -59.72 37.17
C PRO A 798 -37.42 -61.04 37.85
N ASP A 799 -38.68 -61.25 38.19
CA ASP A 799 -39.18 -62.47 38.85
C ASP A 799 -38.93 -63.76 38.07
N ASP A 800 -38.40 -64.77 38.78
CA ASP A 800 -37.92 -66.06 38.25
C ASP A 800 -38.96 -66.89 37.47
N LYS A 801 -40.23 -66.47 37.50
CA LYS A 801 -41.39 -67.16 36.91
C LYS A 801 -41.78 -66.60 35.52
N SER A 802 -41.40 -65.36 35.18
CA SER A 802 -41.80 -64.72 33.91
C SER A 802 -40.78 -64.88 32.78
N MET A 803 -39.48 -65.00 33.11
CA MET A 803 -38.42 -65.09 32.11
C MET A 803 -38.28 -66.53 31.58
N THR A 804 -38.85 -66.81 30.41
CA THR A 804 -38.71 -68.08 29.68
C THR A 804 -38.38 -67.83 28.21
N GLU A 805 -37.72 -68.77 27.54
CA GLU A 805 -37.40 -68.68 26.12
C GLU A 805 -38.65 -68.39 25.27
N LYS A 806 -39.75 -69.09 25.53
CA LYS A 806 -41.03 -68.89 24.85
C LYS A 806 -41.54 -67.46 24.98
N ASN A 807 -41.50 -66.88 26.18
CA ASN A 807 -42.00 -65.53 26.42
C ASN A 807 -41.13 -64.48 25.72
N ILE A 808 -39.80 -64.65 25.75
CA ILE A 808 -38.87 -63.74 25.08
C ILE A 808 -39.05 -63.83 23.55
N LEU A 809 -39.18 -65.04 22.99
CA LEU A 809 -39.42 -65.23 21.56
C LEU A 809 -40.75 -64.59 21.10
N ILE A 810 -41.84 -64.77 21.86
CA ILE A 810 -43.14 -64.14 21.56
C ILE A 810 -42.99 -62.62 21.48
N LYS A 811 -42.22 -62.01 22.39
CA LYS A 811 -42.01 -60.57 22.45
C LYS A 811 -41.07 -60.03 21.37
N LEU A 812 -40.09 -60.83 20.97
CA LEU A 812 -39.20 -60.49 19.85
C LEU A 812 -39.86 -60.71 18.48
N ASP A 813 -40.96 -61.47 18.42
CA ASP A 813 -41.65 -61.76 17.15
C ASP A 813 -42.16 -60.48 16.48
N ASP A 814 -42.57 -59.50 17.29
CA ASP A 814 -43.01 -58.17 16.83
C ASP A 814 -41.87 -57.32 16.23
N ILE A 815 -40.60 -57.72 16.34
CA ILE A 815 -39.44 -57.01 15.79
C ILE A 815 -38.96 -57.74 14.53
N PRO A 816 -39.28 -57.34 13.29
CA PRO A 816 -39.04 -58.20 12.11
C PRO A 816 -37.57 -58.41 11.73
N ASN A 817 -36.66 -57.51 12.14
CA ASN A 817 -35.24 -57.57 11.81
C ASN A 817 -34.46 -58.43 12.82
N LEU A 818 -33.81 -59.49 12.31
CA LEU A 818 -32.99 -60.39 13.12
C LEU A 818 -31.83 -59.68 13.85
N PHE A 819 -31.07 -58.81 13.17
CA PHE A 819 -29.93 -58.12 13.79
C PHE A 819 -30.38 -57.31 15.01
N SER A 820 -31.53 -56.63 14.91
CA SER A 820 -32.14 -55.93 16.03
C SER A 820 -32.54 -56.88 17.17
N ARG A 821 -33.16 -58.04 16.87
CA ARG A 821 -33.49 -59.06 17.89
C ARG A 821 -32.23 -59.53 18.63
N LEU A 822 -31.17 -59.84 17.90
CA LEU A 822 -29.90 -60.30 18.47
C LEU A 822 -29.23 -59.20 19.31
N LYS A 823 -29.22 -57.95 18.83
CA LYS A 823 -28.66 -56.81 19.57
C LYS A 823 -29.42 -56.50 20.86
N TYR A 824 -30.73 -56.63 20.88
CA TYR A 824 -31.49 -56.48 22.12
C TYR A 824 -31.21 -57.59 23.13
N LEU A 825 -30.94 -58.82 22.69
CA LEU A 825 -30.46 -59.88 23.58
C LEU A 825 -29.05 -59.62 24.11
N GLU A 826 -28.20 -58.91 23.36
CA GLU A 826 -26.87 -58.47 23.84
C GLU A 826 -26.96 -57.33 24.86
N ALA A 827 -27.82 -56.35 24.63
CA ALA A 827 -28.12 -55.31 25.62
C ALA A 827 -28.71 -55.93 26.90
N ALA A 828 -29.65 -56.87 26.76
CA ALA A 828 -30.22 -57.65 27.86
C ALA A 828 -29.14 -58.39 28.66
N TYR A 829 -28.22 -59.05 27.98
CA TYR A 829 -27.08 -59.72 28.61
C TYR A 829 -26.25 -58.73 29.44
N PHE A 830 -25.91 -57.58 28.86
CA PHE A 830 -25.13 -56.55 29.52
C PHE A 830 -25.82 -56.01 30.80
N VAL A 831 -27.14 -55.79 30.74
CA VAL A 831 -27.95 -55.37 31.90
C VAL A 831 -27.90 -56.40 33.02
N ILE A 832 -28.09 -57.69 32.71
CA ILE A 832 -28.09 -58.77 33.70
C ILE A 832 -26.68 -59.00 34.26
N SER A 833 -25.66 -59.02 33.41
CA SER A 833 -24.28 -59.33 33.82
C SER A 833 -23.69 -58.28 34.74
N ASN A 834 -24.07 -57.01 34.55
CA ASN A 834 -23.57 -55.89 35.35
C ASN A 834 -24.54 -55.44 36.45
N ASP A 835 -25.71 -56.09 36.57
CA ASP A 835 -26.78 -55.73 37.50
C ASP A 835 -27.09 -54.23 37.53
N ILE A 836 -27.25 -53.62 36.35
CA ILE A 836 -27.35 -52.16 36.16
C ILE A 836 -28.44 -51.51 37.03
N TYR A 837 -29.50 -52.27 37.34
CA TYR A 837 -30.67 -51.80 38.09
C TYR A 837 -30.76 -52.38 39.52
N GLY A 838 -29.76 -53.13 39.98
CA GLY A 838 -29.74 -53.70 41.34
C GLY A 838 -30.78 -54.81 41.59
N ASN A 839 -31.39 -55.35 40.53
CA ASN A 839 -32.45 -56.36 40.60
C ASN A 839 -31.92 -57.77 40.94
N TYR A 840 -30.61 -57.97 40.83
CA TYR A 840 -29.96 -59.25 41.06
C TYR A 840 -29.09 -59.27 42.33
N SER A 841 -28.69 -58.12 42.87
CA SER A 841 -27.90 -58.02 44.09
C SER A 841 -28.76 -58.20 45.34
N ASN A 842 -28.29 -59.01 46.29
CA ASN A 842 -28.83 -59.05 47.64
C ASN A 842 -28.12 -57.95 48.46
N PRO A 843 -28.82 -57.08 49.22
CA PRO A 843 -28.19 -55.95 49.93
C PRO A 843 -27.09 -56.35 50.93
N SER A 844 -27.00 -57.63 51.28
CA SER A 844 -26.04 -58.19 52.24
C SER A 844 -24.71 -58.67 51.63
N ASP A 845 -24.58 -58.80 50.30
CA ASP A 845 -23.34 -59.26 49.64
C ASP A 845 -22.50 -58.05 49.20
N LYS A 846 -21.72 -57.51 50.15
CA LYS A 846 -20.80 -56.37 49.92
C LYS A 846 -19.35 -56.76 49.63
N ASP A 847 -19.07 -58.03 49.29
CA ASP A 847 -17.73 -58.45 48.88
C ASP A 847 -17.61 -58.61 47.36
N ASN A 848 -16.89 -57.64 46.78
CA ASN A 848 -16.49 -57.51 45.38
C ASN A 848 -15.65 -58.70 44.88
N ASN A 849 -16.31 -59.80 44.53
CA ASN A 849 -15.76 -60.75 43.55
C ASN A 849 -16.83 -61.08 42.51
N GLN A 850 -16.57 -60.65 41.27
CA GLN A 850 -17.37 -60.77 40.04
C GLN A 850 -17.79 -62.22 39.72
N LYS A 851 -18.65 -62.82 40.53
CA LYS A 851 -19.30 -64.09 40.19
C LYS A 851 -20.80 -63.83 40.11
N LEU A 852 -21.32 -64.00 38.91
CA LEU A 852 -22.76 -63.95 38.66
C LEU A 852 -23.48 -64.90 39.62
N ASN A 853 -24.56 -64.44 40.22
CA ASN A 853 -25.37 -65.27 41.11
C ASN A 853 -26.18 -66.31 40.30
N SER A 854 -26.74 -67.29 41.00
CA SER A 854 -27.50 -68.39 40.38
C SER A 854 -28.68 -67.91 39.53
N ARG A 855 -29.30 -66.78 39.90
CA ARG A 855 -30.40 -66.13 39.18
C ARG A 855 -29.94 -65.50 37.88
N GLN A 856 -28.86 -64.71 37.93
CA GLN A 856 -28.21 -64.12 36.74
C GLN A 856 -27.78 -65.22 35.76
N ILE A 857 -27.14 -66.29 36.25
CA ILE A 857 -26.72 -67.42 35.42
C ILE A 857 -27.93 -68.10 34.76
N LYS A 858 -29.02 -68.30 35.51
CA LYS A 858 -30.26 -68.89 34.97
C LYS A 858 -30.83 -68.02 33.85
N HIS A 859 -30.94 -66.72 34.07
CA HIS A 859 -31.50 -65.79 33.08
C HIS A 859 -30.59 -65.64 31.84
N ILE A 860 -29.27 -65.58 32.01
CA ILE A 860 -28.32 -65.56 30.89
C ILE A 860 -28.42 -66.85 30.07
N LYS A 861 -28.58 -68.01 30.70
CA LYS A 861 -28.80 -69.27 29.95
C LYS A 861 -30.07 -69.23 29.12
N ILE A 862 -31.14 -68.60 29.62
CA ILE A 862 -32.39 -68.41 28.88
C ILE A 862 -32.19 -67.45 27.70
N LEU A 863 -31.45 -66.35 27.87
CA LEU A 863 -31.06 -65.46 26.76
C LEU A 863 -30.21 -66.19 25.72
N GLN A 864 -29.24 -67.01 26.14
CA GLN A 864 -28.40 -67.82 25.24
C GLN A 864 -29.21 -68.83 24.44
N GLN A 865 -30.17 -69.51 25.10
CA GLN A 865 -31.07 -70.45 24.44
C GLN A 865 -31.92 -69.72 23.39
N THR A 866 -32.51 -68.59 23.77
CA THR A 866 -33.28 -67.73 22.88
C THR A 866 -32.46 -67.25 21.69
N TYR A 867 -31.24 -66.76 21.90
CA TYR A 867 -30.32 -66.29 20.86
C TYR A 867 -29.99 -67.42 19.88
N LYS A 868 -29.72 -68.63 20.39
CA LYS A 868 -29.47 -69.82 19.56
C LYS A 868 -30.70 -70.26 18.78
N SER A 869 -31.89 -70.19 19.37
CA SER A 869 -33.14 -70.55 18.69
C SER A 869 -33.49 -69.57 17.57
N LEU A 870 -33.26 -68.27 17.78
CA LEU A 870 -33.40 -67.27 16.72
C LEU A 870 -32.45 -67.54 15.55
N ILE A 871 -31.21 -67.98 15.81
CA ILE A 871 -30.25 -68.31 14.75
C ILE A 871 -30.57 -69.64 14.05
N ARG A 872 -30.96 -70.66 14.81
CA ARG A 872 -31.27 -72.00 14.28
C ARG A 872 -32.47 -72.01 13.33
N ASN A 873 -33.39 -71.09 13.51
CA ASN A 873 -34.59 -70.95 12.69
C ASN A 873 -34.36 -70.06 11.45
N LEU A 874 -33.11 -69.73 11.12
CA LEU A 874 -32.79 -68.92 9.94
C LEU A 874 -32.48 -69.79 8.73
N ASP A 875 -33.15 -69.50 7.62
CA ASP A 875 -32.66 -69.88 6.31
C ASP A 875 -31.50 -68.96 5.92
N VAL A 876 -30.37 -69.55 5.50
CA VAL A 876 -29.20 -68.80 5.02
C VAL A 876 -29.64 -67.92 3.85
N SER A 877 -29.44 -66.60 3.97
CA SER A 877 -29.78 -65.65 2.90
C SER A 877 -28.87 -65.87 1.70
N ASN A 878 -29.35 -65.61 0.48
CA ASN A 878 -28.49 -65.58 -0.72
C ASN A 878 -27.61 -64.30 -0.80
N ASP A 879 -27.70 -63.40 0.19
CA ASP A 879 -26.90 -62.18 0.29
C ASP A 879 -25.63 -62.41 1.15
N ASP A 880 -24.48 -62.49 0.48
CA ASP A 880 -23.16 -62.65 1.12
C ASP A 880 -22.84 -61.54 2.12
N LYS A 881 -23.27 -60.29 1.86
CA LYS A 881 -23.02 -59.15 2.76
C LYS A 881 -23.85 -59.30 4.03
N TYR A 882 -25.12 -59.69 3.91
CA TYR A 882 -25.98 -60.01 5.04
C TYR A 882 -25.37 -61.13 5.90
N ASN A 883 -24.94 -62.22 5.28
CA ASN A 883 -24.35 -63.36 5.97
C ASN A 883 -23.02 -62.99 6.67
N GLN A 884 -22.17 -62.19 6.04
CA GLN A 884 -20.93 -61.70 6.65
C GLN A 884 -21.19 -60.77 7.85
N GLN A 885 -22.16 -59.86 7.74
CA GLN A 885 -22.56 -59.00 8.85
C GLN A 885 -23.14 -59.82 10.01
N LEU A 886 -23.96 -60.84 9.71
CA LEU A 886 -24.53 -61.74 10.71
C LEU A 886 -23.44 -62.57 11.41
N LEU A 887 -22.50 -63.14 10.65
CA LEU A 887 -21.34 -63.83 11.19
C LEU A 887 -20.49 -62.92 12.07
N LYS A 888 -20.27 -61.67 11.65
CA LYS A 888 -19.52 -60.69 12.44
C LYS A 888 -20.23 -60.40 13.76
N LEU A 889 -21.55 -60.20 13.73
CA LEU A 889 -22.34 -59.96 14.93
C LEU A 889 -22.27 -61.16 15.90
N ILE A 890 -22.53 -62.38 15.40
CA ILE A 890 -22.49 -63.61 16.18
C ILE A 890 -21.11 -63.85 16.79
N ASN A 891 -20.03 -63.71 15.99
CA ASN A 891 -18.66 -63.91 16.46
C ASN A 891 -18.22 -62.86 17.49
N SER A 892 -18.85 -61.68 17.50
CA SER A 892 -18.59 -60.62 18.48
C SER A 892 -19.48 -60.71 19.73
N SER A 893 -20.40 -61.68 19.79
CA SER A 893 -21.43 -61.73 20.83
C SER A 893 -20.90 -62.23 22.17
N LYS A 894 -20.76 -61.31 23.14
CA LYS A 894 -20.39 -61.65 24.52
C LYS A 894 -21.37 -62.62 25.19
N LEU A 895 -22.64 -62.61 24.78
CA LEU A 895 -23.68 -63.51 25.28
C LEU A 895 -23.35 -64.98 24.93
N LEU A 896 -22.76 -65.25 23.76
CA LEU A 896 -22.41 -66.61 23.33
C LEU A 896 -21.05 -67.07 23.87
N ASP A 897 -20.15 -66.16 24.24
CA ASP A 897 -18.84 -66.50 24.84
C ASP A 897 -18.94 -66.98 26.30
N PHE A 898 -20.05 -66.73 26.98
CA PHE A 898 -20.26 -67.12 28.37
C PHE A 898 -20.48 -68.65 28.51
N HIS A 899 -19.40 -69.38 28.84
CA HIS A 899 -19.38 -70.82 29.19
C HIS A 899 -20.00 -71.80 28.17
N ILE A 900 -19.49 -71.81 26.93
CA ILE A 900 -19.56 -73.03 26.11
C ILE A 900 -18.41 -73.95 26.54
N SER A 901 -18.73 -75.06 27.22
CA SER A 901 -17.75 -76.14 27.48
C SER A 901 -17.06 -76.51 26.15
N PRO A 902 -15.72 -76.67 26.13
CA PRO A 902 -14.97 -77.07 24.92
C PRO A 902 -15.57 -78.27 24.18
N ASN A 903 -16.22 -79.19 24.91
CA ASN A 903 -16.86 -80.38 24.35
C ASN A 903 -18.14 -80.09 23.55
N LEU A 904 -18.77 -78.93 23.73
CA LEU A 904 -19.93 -78.53 22.94
C LEU A 904 -19.51 -77.88 21.61
N LYS A 905 -18.38 -77.15 21.55
CA LYS A 905 -17.85 -76.59 20.27
C LYS A 905 -17.60 -77.68 19.22
N GLN A 906 -17.04 -78.82 19.64
CA GLN A 906 -16.86 -80.00 18.77
C GLN A 906 -18.16 -80.69 18.31
N ARG A 907 -19.28 -80.53 19.02
CA ARG A 907 -20.55 -81.23 18.70
C ARG A 907 -21.47 -80.45 17.75
N ILE A 908 -21.26 -79.15 17.58
CA ILE A 908 -22.09 -78.28 16.72
C ILE A 908 -21.33 -77.78 15.48
N GLY A 909 -20.16 -78.33 15.19
CA GLY A 909 -19.42 -78.05 13.95
C GLY A 909 -18.83 -76.64 13.91
N TYR A 910 -18.08 -76.28 14.96
CA TYR A 910 -17.15 -75.15 14.96
C TYR A 910 -15.72 -75.66 15.12
#